data_AF-A0ABD3ET21-F1
#
_entry.id   AF-A0ABD3ET21-F1
#
_cell.length_a   1.000
_cell.length_b   1.000
_cell.length_c   1.000
_cell.angle_alpha   90.00
_cell.angle_beta   90.00
_cell.angle_gamma   90.00
#
_symmetry.space_group_name_H-M   'P 1'
#
loop_
_entity.id
_entity.type
_entity.pdbx_description
1 polymer ?
#
loop_
_entity_poly.entity_id
_entity_poly.type
_entity_poly.pdbx_seq_one_letter_code
_entity_poly.pdbx_strand_id
1 'polypeptide(L)'
;MSSLYAHYAHKGSVSMESMSFSAEVDEAAQEIQRVCTGAASDEAALAKLLLSKSVEQRYLIWWRYRILYKQSLTVWVKSTSDYGVLLQMLASPLEHVEAEILRKATKGLGTTEEWIYPVVMARSNAEIALLKKTFAEKYGDDLVKILSGELSGDLKKVILTAIRGEVADFDASVHTSAKAAADADALYNAGEGRMGTDETTFINILVLSPAEHVRRINSAYVTKYNTSVTGAIETEFSGDAKRALLFLVRSVLEPVELLAELFETTLKSAGKNAYGLSAWVVRYYRLLVHIRIMYMRLYRQELRTRIEGVASGEYRQLLLSVFDAAEAEFGTSASGSASGSASGSGSASASTSASAAVSSSSAAVGGVAIGASASVEEKASISSSSTLSASAKENVSAGSKTTTSATGLVAAGSAAMSSLYAHYAHKGSVSMESMSFSAEVDEAAQEIQRVCTGAASDEAALAKLLLSKSVEQRYLIWWRYRILYKQSLTVWVKSTSDYGVLLQMLASPLEHVEAEILRKATKGLGTTEEWIYPVVMARSNAEIALLKKTFAEKYGDDLVKILSGELSGDLKKVILTAIRGEVADFDASVHTSAKAAADADALYNAGEGRMGTDETTFINILVLSPAEHVRRINSAYVTKYNTSVTGAIETEFSGDAKRALLFLVRSVLEPVELLAELFETTLKSAGKNAYGLSAWVVRYYRLLVHIRIMYMRLYRQELRTRIEGVASGEYRQLLLSVFDAAEAEFGTSASGSASGSASGSGSASASTSASAAVSSSSAAVGGVAIGASASVEEKASISSSSTLSASAKENVSAGSKTTTSATGLVAAGSAAMSSLYAHYAHKGSVSMESMSFSAEVDEAAQEIQRVCTGAASDEAALAKLLLSKSVEQRYLIWWRYRILYKQSLTVWVKSTSDYGVLLQMLASPLEHVEAEILRKATKGLGTTEEWIYPVVMARSNAEIALLKKTFAEKYGDDLVKILSGELSGDLKKVILTAIRGEVADFDASVHTSAKAAADADALYNAGEGRMGTDETTFINILVLSPAEHVRRINSAYVTKYNTSVTGAIETEFSGDAKRALLFLVRSVLEPVELLAELFETTLKSAGKNAYGLSAWVVRYYRLLVHIRIMYMRLYRQELRTRIEGVASGERSSARLHLDLHLDLHLDLDLHQRLLRQVLL
;
A
#
# COMPACT_ATOMS: atom_id res chain seq x y z
N MET A 1 -6.33 11.57 -23.59
CA MET A 1 -6.88 12.91 -23.86
C MET A 1 -7.07 13.13 -25.37
N SER A 2 -6.01 13.32 -26.17
CA SER A 2 -6.14 13.78 -27.57
C SER A 2 -6.55 12.74 -28.65
N SER A 3 -6.39 11.42 -28.45
CA SER A 3 -6.39 10.46 -29.57
C SER A 3 -7.68 10.31 -30.39
N LEU A 4 -8.85 10.71 -29.90
CA LEU A 4 -10.08 10.61 -30.70
C LEU A 4 -10.24 11.76 -31.67
N TYR A 5 -9.98 12.98 -31.21
CA TYR A 5 -10.25 14.19 -31.99
C TYR A 5 -9.39 14.29 -33.24
N ALA A 6 -8.14 13.81 -33.20
CA ALA A 6 -7.30 13.75 -34.40
C ALA A 6 -8.00 12.99 -35.54
N HIS A 7 -8.72 11.90 -35.24
CA HIS A 7 -9.46 11.14 -36.26
C HIS A 7 -10.65 11.91 -36.84
N TYR A 8 -11.32 12.74 -36.04
CA TYR A 8 -12.49 13.53 -36.44
C TYR A 8 -12.15 14.88 -37.06
N ALA A 9 -11.12 15.58 -36.57
CA ALA A 9 -10.64 16.83 -37.13
C ALA A 9 -10.08 16.65 -38.55
N HIS A 10 -9.37 15.54 -38.81
CA HIS A 10 -8.99 15.16 -40.18
C HIS A 10 -10.24 14.96 -41.07
N LYS A 11 -11.28 14.29 -40.58
CA LYS A 11 -12.56 14.12 -41.29
C LYS A 11 -13.37 15.41 -41.40
N GLY A 12 -13.15 16.41 -40.56
CA GLY A 12 -13.80 17.74 -40.62
C GLY A 12 -13.36 18.62 -41.79
N SER A 13 -12.37 18.16 -42.57
CA SER A 13 -11.99 18.73 -43.87
C SER A 13 -12.76 18.13 -45.06
N VAL A 14 -13.51 17.04 -44.84
CA VAL A 14 -14.29 16.35 -45.87
C VAL A 14 -15.59 17.10 -46.11
N SER A 15 -15.92 17.37 -47.38
CA SER A 15 -17.17 18.04 -47.74
C SER A 15 -18.40 17.23 -47.33
N MET A 16 -19.50 17.92 -46.99
CA MET A 16 -20.78 17.33 -46.57
C MET A 16 -21.36 16.29 -47.56
N GLU A 17 -20.91 16.32 -48.81
CA GLU A 17 -21.37 15.46 -49.91
C GLU A 17 -20.52 14.19 -50.11
N SER A 18 -19.39 14.03 -49.41
CA SER A 18 -18.45 12.90 -49.60
C SER A 18 -18.27 11.99 -48.37
N MET A 19 -19.08 12.15 -47.32
CA MET A 19 -19.17 11.16 -46.24
C MET A 19 -20.08 9.98 -46.63
N SER A 20 -19.51 8.77 -46.68
CA SER A 20 -20.26 7.52 -46.71
C SER A 20 -20.70 7.09 -45.31
N PHE A 21 -21.98 6.70 -45.15
CA PHE A 21 -22.57 6.22 -43.89
C PHE A 21 -22.86 4.72 -43.98
N SER A 22 -22.75 3.99 -42.87
CA SER A 22 -23.14 2.58 -42.79
C SER A 22 -24.66 2.43 -42.66
N ALA A 23 -25.20 1.28 -43.07
CA ALA A 23 -26.62 0.95 -42.91
C ALA A 23 -27.07 1.10 -41.44
N GLU A 24 -26.25 0.68 -40.48
CA GLU A 24 -26.51 0.84 -39.03
C GLU A 24 -26.71 2.31 -38.59
N VAL A 25 -25.96 3.25 -39.19
CA VAL A 25 -26.08 4.68 -38.87
C VAL A 25 -27.34 5.27 -39.52
N ASP A 26 -27.69 4.81 -40.72
CA ASP A 26 -28.91 5.19 -41.41
C ASP A 26 -30.16 4.67 -40.68
N GLU A 27 -30.16 3.40 -40.29
CA GLU A 27 -31.22 2.77 -39.49
C GLU A 27 -31.36 3.43 -38.12
N ALA A 28 -30.26 3.73 -37.43
CA ALA A 28 -30.31 4.44 -36.15
C ALA A 28 -30.87 5.87 -36.29
N ALA A 29 -30.52 6.60 -37.35
CA ALA A 29 -31.09 7.92 -37.62
C ALA A 29 -32.60 7.85 -37.95
N GLN A 30 -33.03 6.82 -38.67
CA GLN A 30 -34.45 6.57 -38.99
C GLN A 30 -35.26 6.14 -37.77
N GLU A 31 -34.72 5.27 -36.91
CA GLU A 31 -35.42 4.82 -35.69
C GLU A 31 -35.52 5.97 -34.68
N ILE A 32 -34.50 6.83 -34.55
CA ILE A 32 -34.61 8.07 -33.77
C ILE A 32 -35.75 8.94 -34.30
N GLN A 33 -35.86 9.12 -35.63
CA GLN A 33 -36.98 9.87 -36.22
C GLN A 33 -38.33 9.22 -35.88
N ARG A 34 -38.44 7.88 -36.00
CA ARG A 34 -39.67 7.13 -35.74
C ARG A 34 -40.11 7.22 -34.27
N VAL A 35 -39.15 7.12 -33.35
CA VAL A 35 -39.39 7.21 -31.90
C VAL A 35 -39.80 8.63 -31.50
N CYS A 36 -39.09 9.66 -31.97
CA CYS A 36 -39.31 11.03 -31.51
C CYS A 36 -40.53 11.71 -32.16
N THR A 37 -41.06 11.19 -33.28
CA THR A 37 -42.28 11.70 -33.94
C THR A 37 -43.59 11.12 -33.37
N GLY A 38 -43.52 10.23 -32.39
CA GLY A 38 -44.71 9.67 -31.73
C GLY A 38 -45.52 10.68 -30.90
N ALA A 39 -46.74 10.29 -30.52
CA ALA A 39 -47.68 11.16 -29.79
C ALA A 39 -47.21 11.61 -28.39
N ALA A 40 -46.19 10.93 -27.85
CA ALA A 40 -45.37 11.42 -26.75
C ALA A 40 -43.89 11.36 -27.19
N SER A 41 -43.16 12.47 -27.02
CA SER A 41 -41.72 12.54 -27.31
C SER A 41 -40.98 11.80 -26.20
N ASP A 42 -40.63 10.54 -26.42
CA ASP A 42 -39.98 9.70 -25.43
C ASP A 42 -38.47 10.00 -25.36
N GLU A 43 -38.11 11.00 -24.55
CA GLU A 43 -36.73 11.35 -24.25
C GLU A 43 -35.93 10.18 -23.66
N ALA A 44 -36.58 9.25 -22.94
CA ALA A 44 -35.93 8.06 -22.40
C ALA A 44 -35.63 7.00 -23.47
N ALA A 45 -36.49 6.86 -24.48
CA ALA A 45 -36.18 6.06 -25.66
C ALA A 45 -35.04 6.67 -26.49
N LEU A 46 -34.99 7.99 -26.65
CA LEU A 46 -33.84 8.68 -27.28
C LEU A 46 -32.55 8.45 -26.48
N ALA A 47 -32.59 8.61 -25.16
CA ALA A 47 -31.45 8.35 -24.28
C ALA A 47 -30.95 6.90 -24.42
N LYS A 48 -31.87 5.93 -24.40
CA LYS A 48 -31.55 4.50 -24.56
C LYS A 48 -30.94 4.20 -25.94
N LEU A 49 -31.45 4.79 -27.01
CA LEU A 49 -30.89 4.65 -28.35
C LEU A 49 -29.47 5.22 -28.42
N LEU A 50 -29.24 6.42 -27.89
CA LEU A 50 -27.92 7.06 -27.88
C LEU A 50 -26.90 6.29 -27.01
N LEU A 51 -27.30 5.77 -25.85
CA LEU A 51 -26.44 4.95 -24.98
C LEU A 51 -26.18 3.54 -25.52
N SER A 52 -26.96 3.07 -26.51
CA SER A 52 -26.71 1.81 -27.23
C SER A 52 -25.72 1.95 -28.40
N LYS A 53 -25.07 3.11 -28.54
CA LYS A 53 -24.22 3.48 -29.68
C LYS A 53 -22.92 4.09 -29.20
N SER A 54 -21.81 3.69 -29.80
CA SER A 54 -20.49 4.23 -29.45
C SER A 54 -20.43 5.74 -29.63
N VAL A 55 -19.49 6.43 -28.98
CA VAL A 55 -19.29 7.88 -29.19
C VAL A 55 -19.05 8.19 -30.68
N GLU A 56 -18.32 7.33 -31.39
CA GLU A 56 -18.09 7.39 -32.83
C GLU A 56 -19.39 7.28 -33.63
N GLN A 57 -20.23 6.31 -33.29
CA GLN A 57 -21.53 6.10 -33.94
C GLN A 57 -22.47 7.29 -33.66
N ARG A 58 -22.54 7.79 -32.42
CA ARG A 58 -23.34 8.98 -32.05
C ARG A 58 -22.98 10.21 -32.88
N TYR A 59 -21.68 10.45 -33.11
CA TYR A 59 -21.21 11.53 -33.98
C TYR A 59 -21.67 11.36 -35.45
N LEU A 60 -21.55 10.15 -36.00
CA LEU A 60 -22.00 9.85 -37.38
C LEU A 60 -23.53 9.94 -37.51
N ILE A 61 -24.28 9.47 -36.52
CA ILE A 61 -25.74 9.57 -36.45
C ILE A 61 -26.18 11.04 -36.43
N TRP A 62 -25.53 11.90 -35.65
CA TRP A 62 -25.84 13.35 -35.64
C TRP A 62 -25.66 13.99 -37.03
N TRP A 63 -24.56 13.68 -37.72
CA TRP A 63 -24.33 14.16 -39.10
C TRP A 63 -25.36 13.60 -40.08
N ARG A 64 -25.62 12.28 -40.04
CA ARG A 64 -26.55 11.64 -40.96
C ARG A 64 -27.98 12.13 -40.77
N TYR A 65 -28.40 12.29 -39.52
CA TYR A 65 -29.71 12.82 -39.15
C TYR A 65 -29.91 14.25 -39.68
N ARG A 66 -28.89 15.13 -39.56
CA ARG A 66 -28.91 16.47 -40.18
C ARG A 66 -29.01 16.43 -41.70
N ILE A 67 -28.35 15.47 -42.36
CA ILE A 67 -28.41 15.31 -43.82
C ILE A 67 -29.81 14.87 -44.28
N LEU A 68 -30.39 13.87 -43.62
CA LEU A 68 -31.68 13.27 -43.97
C LEU A 68 -32.87 14.20 -43.67
N TYR A 69 -32.93 14.76 -42.45
CA TYR A 69 -34.13 15.46 -41.96
C TYR A 69 -34.00 16.98 -41.93
N LYS A 70 -32.79 17.52 -42.16
CA LYS A 70 -32.45 18.97 -42.09
C LYS A 70 -32.66 19.59 -40.69
N GLN A 71 -32.65 18.77 -39.63
CA GLN A 71 -32.83 19.19 -38.23
C GLN A 71 -31.73 18.62 -37.35
N SER A 72 -31.52 19.17 -36.15
CA SER A 72 -30.59 18.62 -35.16
C SER A 72 -31.29 17.61 -34.24
N LEU A 73 -30.58 16.59 -33.76
CA LEU A 73 -31.08 15.65 -32.75
C LEU A 73 -31.58 16.35 -31.48
N THR A 74 -30.98 17.50 -31.14
CA THR A 74 -31.34 18.30 -29.96
C THR A 74 -32.74 18.90 -29.99
N VAL A 75 -33.40 18.94 -31.16
CA VAL A 75 -34.80 19.43 -31.30
C VAL A 75 -35.80 18.53 -30.56
N TRP A 76 -35.45 17.27 -30.34
CA TRP A 76 -36.30 16.29 -29.64
C TRP A 76 -36.18 16.33 -28.12
N VAL A 77 -35.17 17.03 -27.59
CA VAL A 77 -35.00 17.26 -26.16
C VAL A 77 -35.72 18.55 -25.82
N LYS A 78 -36.92 18.42 -25.23
CA LYS A 78 -37.80 19.53 -24.84
C LYS A 78 -37.66 19.87 -23.36
N SER A 79 -37.21 18.90 -22.56
CA SER A 79 -36.95 19.10 -21.14
C SER A 79 -35.79 20.06 -20.90
N THR A 80 -36.01 21.04 -20.02
CA THR A 80 -34.99 21.96 -19.52
C THR A 80 -34.41 21.53 -18.16
N SER A 81 -34.71 20.31 -17.70
CA SER A 81 -34.15 19.76 -16.46
C SER A 81 -32.71 19.27 -16.65
N ASP A 82 -32.01 18.94 -15.56
CA ASP A 82 -30.65 18.38 -15.61
C ASP A 82 -30.56 17.09 -16.46
N TYR A 83 -31.65 16.31 -16.48
CA TYR A 83 -31.82 15.16 -17.38
C TYR A 83 -31.80 15.59 -18.86
N GLY A 84 -32.60 16.60 -19.22
CA GLY A 84 -32.64 17.15 -20.57
C GLY A 84 -31.30 17.76 -20.99
N VAL A 85 -30.62 18.47 -20.08
CA VAL A 85 -29.27 19.00 -20.30
C VAL A 85 -28.27 17.88 -20.64
N LEU A 86 -28.23 16.80 -19.84
CA LEU A 86 -27.33 15.66 -20.10
C LEU A 86 -27.70 14.95 -21.41
N LEU A 87 -28.98 14.75 -21.69
CA LEU A 87 -29.45 14.15 -22.93
C LEU A 87 -29.08 15.01 -24.16
N GLN A 88 -29.22 16.33 -24.07
CA GLN A 88 -28.82 17.27 -25.12
C GLN A 88 -27.31 17.23 -25.38
N MET A 89 -26.49 17.06 -24.34
CA MET A 89 -25.05 16.84 -24.48
C MET A 89 -24.73 15.49 -25.15
N LEU A 90 -25.41 14.41 -24.75
CA LEU A 90 -25.25 13.08 -25.36
C LEU A 90 -25.72 13.03 -26.82
N ALA A 91 -26.67 13.87 -27.20
CA ALA A 91 -27.20 14.05 -28.55
C ALA A 91 -26.38 15.05 -29.41
N SER A 92 -25.29 15.61 -28.89
CA SER A 92 -24.45 16.61 -29.57
C SER A 92 -23.01 16.13 -29.76
N PRO A 93 -22.33 16.54 -30.85
CA PRO A 93 -20.88 16.36 -30.97
C PRO A 93 -20.13 17.05 -29.84
N LEU A 94 -19.00 16.49 -29.41
CA LEU A 94 -18.32 16.96 -28.21
C LEU A 94 -17.80 18.40 -28.38
N GLU A 95 -17.32 18.81 -29.56
CA GLU A 95 -16.95 20.20 -29.84
C GLU A 95 -18.13 21.19 -29.76
N HIS A 96 -19.37 20.73 -30.03
CA HIS A 96 -20.58 21.55 -29.85
C HIS A 96 -20.98 21.69 -28.38
N VAL A 97 -20.71 20.67 -27.56
CA VAL A 97 -20.86 20.70 -26.09
C VAL A 97 -19.83 21.63 -25.48
N GLU A 98 -18.57 21.52 -25.89
CA GLU A 98 -17.45 22.32 -25.39
C GLU A 98 -17.57 23.80 -25.76
N ALA A 99 -18.03 24.11 -26.97
CA ALA A 99 -18.38 25.47 -27.35
C ALA A 99 -19.52 26.02 -26.47
N GLU A 100 -20.42 25.17 -25.97
CA GLU A 100 -21.45 25.58 -24.99
C GLU A 100 -20.92 25.77 -23.58
N ILE A 101 -20.04 24.89 -23.10
CA ILE A 101 -19.35 25.05 -21.81
C ILE A 101 -18.65 26.41 -21.78
N LEU A 102 -17.87 26.73 -22.83
CA LEU A 102 -17.20 28.01 -22.96
C LEU A 102 -18.19 29.18 -23.08
N ARG A 103 -19.29 29.05 -23.84
CA ARG A 103 -20.29 30.11 -23.94
C ARG A 103 -21.05 30.35 -22.63
N LYS A 104 -21.29 29.32 -21.81
CA LYS A 104 -21.89 29.50 -20.48
C LYS A 104 -20.89 30.09 -19.48
N ALA A 105 -19.63 29.66 -19.53
CA ALA A 105 -18.55 30.19 -18.69
C ALA A 105 -18.21 31.67 -18.98
N THR A 106 -18.62 32.21 -20.14
CA THR A 106 -18.36 33.58 -20.61
C THR A 106 -19.65 34.41 -20.78
N LYS A 107 -20.79 33.95 -20.25
CA LYS A 107 -22.08 34.64 -20.40
C LYS A 107 -22.80 34.74 -19.07
N GLY A 108 -22.54 35.83 -18.35
CA GLY A 108 -23.19 36.16 -17.09
C GLY A 108 -22.63 37.43 -16.47
N LEU A 109 -22.98 37.68 -15.20
CA LEU A 109 -22.22 38.60 -14.36
C LEU A 109 -21.06 37.81 -13.75
N GLY A 110 -19.89 37.93 -14.36
CA GLY A 110 -18.69 37.15 -14.02
C GLY A 110 -18.43 36.00 -14.98
N THR A 111 -17.19 35.49 -14.92
CA THR A 111 -16.66 34.40 -15.74
C THR A 111 -16.49 33.15 -14.86
N THR A 112 -16.55 31.95 -15.45
CA THR A 112 -16.31 30.68 -14.73
C THR A 112 -15.02 30.02 -15.21
N GLU A 113 -13.88 30.47 -14.69
CA GLU A 113 -12.53 30.05 -15.08
C GLU A 113 -12.34 28.54 -14.96
N GLU A 114 -12.92 27.93 -13.93
CA GLU A 114 -12.94 26.49 -13.64
C GLU A 114 -13.52 25.63 -14.78
N TRP A 115 -14.33 26.22 -15.67
CA TRP A 115 -14.89 25.53 -16.84
C TRP A 115 -14.09 25.80 -18.11
N ILE A 116 -13.22 26.81 -18.11
CA ILE A 116 -12.44 27.24 -19.28
C ILE A 116 -11.15 26.44 -19.38
N TYR A 117 -10.34 26.39 -18.31
CA TYR A 117 -9.03 25.70 -18.40
C TYR A 117 -9.14 24.19 -18.68
N PRO A 118 -10.11 23.40 -18.15
CA PRO A 118 -10.20 21.98 -18.49
C PRO A 118 -10.61 21.75 -19.94
N VAL A 119 -11.26 22.74 -20.57
CA VAL A 119 -11.70 22.71 -21.97
C VAL A 119 -10.58 23.12 -22.92
N VAL A 120 -9.77 24.12 -22.58
CA VAL A 120 -8.72 24.68 -23.45
C VAL A 120 -7.37 23.96 -23.30
N MET A 121 -7.01 23.49 -22.10
CA MET A 121 -5.71 22.86 -21.85
C MET A 121 -5.59 21.44 -22.42
N ALA A 122 -4.34 21.02 -22.70
CA ALA A 122 -3.96 19.68 -23.16
C ALA A 122 -4.68 19.21 -24.43
N ARG A 123 -5.00 20.16 -25.32
CA ARG A 123 -5.58 19.95 -26.66
C ARG A 123 -4.50 19.80 -27.73
N SER A 124 -4.82 19.12 -28.83
CA SER A 124 -4.05 19.24 -30.06
C SER A 124 -4.37 20.52 -30.84
N ASN A 125 -3.45 20.95 -31.70
CA ASN A 125 -3.63 22.14 -32.56
C ASN A 125 -4.88 22.00 -33.46
N ALA A 126 -5.15 20.78 -33.96
CA ALA A 126 -6.33 20.46 -34.76
C ALA A 126 -7.65 20.55 -33.96
N GLU A 127 -7.64 20.15 -32.68
CA GLU A 127 -8.79 20.31 -31.78
C GLU A 127 -9.12 21.78 -31.53
N ILE A 128 -8.10 22.61 -31.31
CA ILE A 128 -8.26 24.05 -31.08
C ILE A 128 -8.82 24.73 -32.34
N ALA A 129 -8.34 24.37 -33.54
CA ALA A 129 -8.87 24.87 -34.80
C ALA A 129 -10.35 24.48 -35.00
N LEU A 130 -10.72 23.23 -34.72
CA LEU A 130 -12.09 22.75 -34.80
C LEU A 130 -13.01 23.45 -33.79
N LEU A 131 -12.54 23.65 -32.55
CA LEU A 131 -13.29 24.34 -31.50
C LEU A 131 -13.56 25.81 -31.85
N LYS A 132 -12.56 26.53 -32.37
CA LYS A 132 -12.72 27.91 -32.88
C LYS A 132 -13.77 27.97 -33.99
N LYS A 133 -13.65 27.09 -35.00
CA LYS A 133 -14.59 27.00 -36.13
C LYS A 133 -16.02 26.73 -35.64
N THR A 134 -16.21 25.71 -34.81
CA THR A 134 -17.52 25.33 -34.27
C THR A 134 -18.14 26.45 -33.43
N PHE A 135 -17.35 27.16 -32.63
CA PHE A 135 -17.86 28.27 -31.83
C PHE A 135 -18.35 29.43 -32.71
N ALA A 136 -17.58 29.79 -33.74
CA ALA A 136 -17.97 30.82 -34.71
C ALA A 136 -19.21 30.41 -35.51
N GLU A 137 -19.31 29.14 -35.95
CA GLU A 137 -20.49 28.61 -36.64
C GLU A 137 -21.74 28.56 -35.75
N LYS A 138 -21.60 28.20 -34.46
CA LYS A 138 -22.73 28.04 -33.52
C LYS A 138 -23.25 29.38 -32.96
N TYR A 139 -22.39 30.40 -32.82
CA TYR A 139 -22.75 31.65 -32.15
C TYR A 139 -22.50 32.95 -32.95
N GLY A 140 -21.80 32.90 -34.09
CA GLY A 140 -21.45 34.08 -34.87
C GLY A 140 -20.34 34.96 -34.26
N ASP A 141 -19.73 34.52 -33.15
CA ASP A 141 -18.73 35.26 -32.39
C ASP A 141 -17.33 34.60 -32.48
N ASP A 142 -16.27 35.41 -32.43
CA ASP A 142 -14.89 34.92 -32.30
C ASP A 142 -14.58 34.54 -30.84
N LEU A 143 -14.31 33.24 -30.62
CA LEU A 143 -13.95 32.69 -29.32
C LEU A 143 -12.69 33.32 -28.71
N VAL A 144 -11.68 33.63 -29.52
CA VAL A 144 -10.43 34.25 -29.04
C VAL A 144 -10.70 35.68 -28.57
N LYS A 145 -11.55 36.41 -29.30
CA LYS A 145 -11.99 37.76 -28.92
C LYS A 145 -12.80 37.74 -27.63
N ILE A 146 -13.73 36.78 -27.45
CA ILE A 146 -14.49 36.62 -26.20
C ILE A 146 -13.57 36.32 -25.03
N LEU A 147 -12.73 35.28 -25.12
CA LEU A 147 -11.83 34.92 -24.02
C LEU A 147 -10.82 36.04 -23.71
N SER A 148 -10.43 36.85 -24.70
CA SER A 148 -9.61 38.04 -24.47
C SER A 148 -10.39 39.19 -23.80
N GLY A 149 -11.70 39.29 -23.99
CA GLY A 149 -12.55 40.28 -23.32
C GLY A 149 -12.87 39.92 -21.87
N GLU A 150 -13.17 38.64 -21.63
CA GLU A 150 -13.63 38.13 -20.32
C GLU A 150 -12.46 37.88 -19.34
N LEU A 151 -11.33 37.37 -19.83
CA LEU A 151 -10.21 37.00 -18.96
C LEU A 151 -9.25 38.17 -18.71
N SER A 152 -8.62 38.16 -17.54
CA SER A 152 -7.58 39.13 -17.14
C SER A 152 -6.33 38.44 -16.55
N GLY A 153 -5.31 39.24 -16.25
CA GLY A 153 -4.06 38.78 -15.60
C GLY A 153 -3.33 37.67 -16.35
N ASP A 154 -2.62 36.82 -15.60
CA ASP A 154 -1.83 35.72 -16.15
C ASP A 154 -2.67 34.55 -16.63
N LEU A 155 -3.89 34.38 -16.11
CA LEU A 155 -4.84 33.43 -16.68
C LEU A 155 -5.13 33.77 -18.15
N LYS A 156 -5.37 35.06 -18.46
CA LYS A 156 -5.54 35.51 -19.85
C LYS A 156 -4.32 35.12 -20.70
N LYS A 157 -3.10 35.33 -20.19
CA LYS A 157 -1.87 34.91 -20.90
C LYS A 157 -1.85 33.39 -21.13
N VAL A 158 -2.10 32.58 -20.10
CA VAL A 158 -2.14 31.10 -20.16
C VAL A 158 -3.17 30.61 -21.18
N ILE A 159 -4.43 31.05 -21.07
CA ILE A 159 -5.53 30.62 -21.96
C ILE A 159 -5.29 31.10 -23.39
N LEU A 160 -4.87 32.36 -23.60
CA LEU A 160 -4.65 32.89 -24.94
C LEU A 160 -3.41 32.28 -25.63
N THR A 161 -2.39 31.85 -24.89
CA THR A 161 -1.27 31.09 -25.45
C THR A 161 -1.71 29.68 -25.85
N ALA A 162 -2.40 28.96 -24.96
CA ALA A 162 -2.91 27.62 -25.26
C ALA A 162 -3.86 27.63 -26.47
N ILE A 163 -4.81 28.57 -26.52
CA ILE A 163 -5.79 28.63 -27.61
C ILE A 163 -5.22 29.14 -28.94
N ARG A 164 -3.92 29.47 -29.06
CA ARG A 164 -3.33 29.65 -30.39
C ARG A 164 -3.40 28.34 -31.19
N GLY A 165 -3.06 27.23 -30.54
CA GLY A 165 -2.88 25.93 -31.21
C GLY A 165 -1.54 25.88 -31.95
N GLU A 166 -0.48 26.31 -31.25
CA GLU A 166 0.91 26.39 -31.74
C GLU A 166 1.84 25.50 -30.90
N VAL A 167 1.31 24.42 -30.30
CA VAL A 167 2.12 23.44 -29.55
C VAL A 167 3.01 22.69 -30.53
N ALA A 168 4.31 22.57 -30.24
CA ALA A 168 5.23 21.87 -31.13
C ALA A 168 4.98 20.35 -31.12
N ASP A 169 5.09 19.70 -32.28
CA ASP A 169 5.09 18.23 -32.36
C ASP A 169 6.34 17.65 -31.67
N PHE A 170 6.21 16.45 -31.09
CA PHE A 170 7.33 15.81 -30.40
C PHE A 170 8.39 15.28 -31.37
N ASP A 171 9.43 16.06 -31.59
CA ASP A 171 10.67 15.63 -32.23
C ASP A 171 11.71 15.19 -31.17
N ALA A 172 12.15 13.93 -31.22
CA ALA A 172 13.15 13.38 -30.29
C ALA A 172 14.55 14.00 -30.43
N SER A 173 14.88 14.61 -31.58
CA SER A 173 16.15 15.30 -31.84
C SER A 173 16.21 16.71 -31.24
N VAL A 174 15.04 17.35 -31.07
CA VAL A 174 14.90 18.68 -30.44
C VAL A 174 14.62 18.55 -28.94
N HIS A 175 13.67 17.69 -28.57
CA HIS A 175 13.20 17.46 -27.20
C HIS A 175 14.11 16.48 -26.43
N THR A 176 15.42 16.72 -26.49
CA THR A 176 16.45 15.88 -25.86
C THR A 176 16.43 15.99 -24.33
N SER A 177 17.09 15.06 -23.64
CA SER A 177 17.34 15.17 -22.20
C SER A 177 18.11 16.45 -21.84
N ALA A 178 19.05 16.87 -22.68
CA ALA A 178 19.78 18.14 -22.52
C ALA A 178 18.85 19.37 -22.62
N LYS A 179 17.93 19.39 -23.60
CA LYS A 179 16.93 20.46 -23.72
C LYS A 179 15.98 20.48 -22.51
N ALA A 180 15.52 19.31 -22.05
CA ALA A 180 14.67 19.21 -20.87
C ALA A 180 15.38 19.66 -19.59
N ALA A 181 16.68 19.37 -19.45
CA ALA A 181 17.50 19.85 -18.35
C ALA A 181 17.73 21.36 -18.39
N ALA A 182 17.88 21.96 -19.57
CA ALA A 182 17.98 23.41 -19.75
C ALA A 182 16.64 24.14 -19.54
N ASP A 183 15.53 23.54 -19.95
CA ASP A 183 14.18 24.07 -19.68
C ASP A 183 13.83 23.98 -18.19
N ALA A 184 14.29 22.93 -17.49
CA ALA A 184 14.21 22.86 -16.04
C ALA A 184 15.02 23.99 -15.36
N ASP A 185 16.24 24.26 -15.83
CA ASP A 185 17.04 25.41 -15.34
C ASP A 185 16.34 26.74 -15.61
N ALA A 186 15.73 26.90 -16.79
CA ALA A 186 15.00 28.11 -17.17
C ALA A 186 13.76 28.32 -16.29
N LEU A 187 12.99 27.28 -15.98
CA LEU A 187 11.86 27.34 -15.06
C LEU A 187 12.29 27.70 -13.63
N TYR A 188 13.39 27.12 -13.13
CA TYR A 188 13.90 27.44 -11.79
C TYR A 188 14.35 28.90 -11.70
N ASN A 189 15.16 29.35 -12.67
CA ASN A 189 15.61 30.74 -12.76
C ASN A 189 14.46 31.74 -13.02
N ALA A 190 13.31 31.27 -13.52
CA ALA A 190 12.10 32.07 -13.70
C ALA A 190 11.18 32.08 -12.46
N GLY A 191 11.40 31.20 -11.48
CA GLY A 191 10.59 31.05 -10.27
C GLY A 191 11.46 31.05 -9.02
N GLU A 192 11.57 29.90 -8.37
CA GLU A 192 12.25 29.69 -7.07
C GLU A 192 13.70 30.23 -6.99
N GLY A 193 14.39 30.38 -8.11
CA GLY A 193 15.73 30.97 -8.20
C GLY A 193 15.78 32.51 -8.14
N ARG A 194 14.64 33.20 -8.03
CA ARG A 194 14.54 34.67 -8.00
C ARG A 194 13.41 35.17 -7.09
N MET A 195 13.45 36.46 -6.73
CA MET A 195 12.35 37.09 -6.01
C MET A 195 11.23 37.48 -6.99
N GLY A 196 10.12 36.74 -6.93
CA GLY A 196 8.94 36.95 -7.76
C GLY A 196 9.09 36.40 -9.18
N THR A 197 8.00 35.86 -9.69
CA THR A 197 7.98 34.98 -10.87
C THR A 197 8.16 35.73 -12.20
N ASP A 198 8.72 35.05 -13.21
CA ASP A 198 8.53 35.37 -14.62
C ASP A 198 7.48 34.43 -15.21
N GLU A 199 6.23 34.89 -15.19
CA GLU A 199 5.10 34.08 -15.66
C GLU A 199 5.21 33.79 -17.16
N THR A 200 5.89 34.63 -17.92
CA THR A 200 6.01 34.48 -19.39
C THR A 200 6.90 33.31 -19.76
N THR A 201 8.00 33.09 -19.03
CA THR A 201 8.87 31.91 -19.23
C THR A 201 8.15 30.62 -18.86
N PHE A 202 7.45 30.57 -17.72
CA PHE A 202 6.61 29.42 -17.33
C PHE A 202 5.54 29.11 -18.39
N ILE A 203 4.82 30.12 -18.86
CA ILE A 203 3.76 29.95 -19.88
C ILE A 203 4.37 29.43 -21.19
N ASN A 204 5.44 30.05 -21.70
CA ASN A 204 6.02 29.67 -22.97
C ASN A 204 6.61 28.24 -22.93
N ILE A 205 7.30 27.87 -21.84
CA ILE A 205 7.88 26.52 -21.71
C ILE A 205 6.78 25.48 -21.53
N LEU A 206 5.84 25.66 -20.59
CA LEU A 206 4.88 24.62 -20.23
C LEU A 206 3.72 24.49 -21.24
N VAL A 207 3.23 25.59 -21.80
CA VAL A 207 2.05 25.58 -22.69
C VAL A 207 2.39 25.18 -24.12
N LEU A 208 3.60 25.51 -24.61
CA LEU A 208 4.00 25.22 -26.00
C LEU A 208 4.79 23.92 -26.16
N SER A 209 5.23 23.30 -25.06
CA SER A 209 5.96 22.02 -25.10
C SER A 209 5.02 20.82 -25.30
N PRO A 210 5.40 19.85 -26.15
CA PRO A 210 4.68 18.58 -26.25
C PRO A 210 4.72 17.79 -24.93
N ALA A 211 3.67 17.00 -24.67
CA ALA A 211 3.47 16.29 -23.41
C ALA A 211 4.66 15.42 -22.96
N GLU A 212 5.29 14.67 -23.89
CA GLU A 212 6.47 13.86 -23.54
C GLU A 212 7.68 14.71 -23.12
N HIS A 213 7.81 15.93 -23.65
CA HIS A 213 8.85 16.87 -23.22
C HIS A 213 8.55 17.44 -21.84
N VAL A 214 7.30 17.79 -21.53
CA VAL A 214 6.89 18.22 -20.18
C VAL A 214 7.19 17.15 -19.12
N ARG A 215 7.02 15.85 -19.44
CA ARG A 215 7.46 14.76 -18.54
C ARG A 215 8.98 14.76 -18.32
N ARG A 216 9.77 14.95 -19.38
CA ARG A 216 11.25 15.03 -19.30
C ARG A 216 11.70 16.24 -18.49
N ILE A 217 11.05 17.40 -18.66
CA ILE A 217 11.30 18.61 -17.87
C ILE A 217 11.03 18.32 -16.40
N ASN A 218 9.88 17.76 -16.04
CA ASN A 218 9.56 17.45 -14.64
C ASN A 218 10.56 16.46 -14.02
N SER A 219 10.98 15.43 -14.77
CA SER A 219 12.02 14.51 -14.30
C SER A 219 13.35 15.23 -14.04
N ALA A 220 13.79 16.11 -14.95
CA ALA A 220 15.04 16.84 -14.80
C ALA A 220 14.98 17.87 -13.65
N TYR A 221 13.82 18.52 -13.46
CA TYR A 221 13.57 19.48 -12.39
C TYR A 221 13.65 18.79 -11.01
N VAL A 222 12.99 17.64 -10.84
CA VAL A 222 13.07 16.83 -9.61
C VAL A 222 14.49 16.40 -9.31
N THR A 223 15.23 15.90 -10.31
CA THR A 223 16.63 15.48 -10.12
C THR A 223 17.58 16.63 -9.74
N LYS A 224 17.34 17.84 -10.23
CA LYS A 224 18.22 19.01 -9.97
C LYS A 224 17.86 19.78 -8.70
N TYR A 225 16.57 19.97 -8.44
CA TYR A 225 16.08 20.93 -7.44
C TYR A 225 15.33 20.28 -6.27
N ASN A 226 15.15 18.96 -6.28
CA ASN A 226 14.47 18.19 -5.22
C ASN A 226 13.03 18.66 -4.92
N THR A 227 12.39 19.26 -5.91
CA THR A 227 10.98 19.68 -5.96
C THR A 227 10.42 19.37 -7.35
N SER A 228 9.11 19.27 -7.52
CA SER A 228 8.49 19.03 -8.83
C SER A 228 8.13 20.34 -9.53
N VAL A 229 7.90 20.29 -10.84
CA VAL A 229 7.34 21.44 -11.58
C VAL A 229 5.95 21.82 -11.04
N THR A 230 5.18 20.86 -10.53
CA THR A 230 3.92 21.16 -9.81
C THR A 230 4.18 21.91 -8.51
N GLY A 231 5.19 21.54 -7.72
CA GLY A 231 5.60 22.25 -6.50
C GLY A 231 6.02 23.70 -6.78
N ALA A 232 6.85 23.91 -7.81
CA ALA A 232 7.26 25.25 -8.24
C ALA A 232 6.07 26.11 -8.73
N ILE A 233 5.08 25.53 -9.42
CA ILE A 233 3.84 26.27 -9.77
C ILE A 233 3.00 26.55 -8.52
N GLU A 234 3.04 25.66 -7.52
CA GLU A 234 2.29 25.86 -6.27
C GLU A 234 2.86 26.97 -5.39
N THR A 235 4.18 27.20 -5.41
CA THR A 235 4.83 28.31 -4.68
C THR A 235 4.74 29.63 -5.45
N GLU A 236 5.03 29.61 -6.76
CA GLU A 236 5.22 30.82 -7.56
C GLU A 236 3.91 31.46 -8.07
N PHE A 237 2.85 30.67 -8.30
CA PHE A 237 1.60 31.19 -8.85
C PHE A 237 0.47 31.28 -7.83
N SER A 238 -0.50 32.15 -8.11
CA SER A 238 -1.76 32.25 -7.34
C SER A 238 -2.99 32.31 -8.26
N GLY A 239 -4.17 32.24 -7.66
CA GLY A 239 -5.46 32.33 -8.36
C GLY A 239 -5.61 31.33 -9.51
N ASP A 240 -6.30 31.74 -10.56
CA ASP A 240 -6.64 30.88 -11.69
C ASP A 240 -5.48 30.55 -12.62
N ALA A 241 -4.44 31.40 -12.67
CA ALA A 241 -3.22 31.09 -13.41
C ALA A 241 -2.54 29.83 -12.86
N LYS A 242 -2.43 29.73 -11.52
CA LYS A 242 -1.99 28.51 -10.82
C LYS A 242 -2.88 27.32 -11.18
N ARG A 243 -4.22 27.46 -11.09
CA ARG A 243 -5.17 26.38 -11.39
C ARG A 243 -5.02 25.85 -12.82
N ALA A 244 -4.90 26.74 -13.80
CA ALA A 244 -4.75 26.39 -15.21
C ALA A 244 -3.40 25.70 -15.52
N LEU A 245 -2.29 26.22 -14.97
CA LEU A 245 -0.96 25.62 -15.17
C LEU A 245 -0.82 24.27 -14.45
N LEU A 246 -1.34 24.13 -13.23
CA LEU A 246 -1.39 22.84 -12.55
C LEU A 246 -2.26 21.85 -13.30
N PHE A 247 -3.44 22.25 -13.79
CA PHE A 247 -4.27 21.37 -14.62
C PHE A 247 -3.52 20.88 -15.86
N LEU A 248 -2.80 21.77 -16.56
CA LEU A 248 -1.99 21.41 -17.72
C LEU A 248 -0.92 20.37 -17.36
N VAL A 249 -0.06 20.65 -16.38
CA VAL A 249 1.06 19.75 -16.02
C VAL A 249 0.54 18.42 -15.46
N ARG A 250 -0.45 18.46 -14.54
CA ARG A 250 -1.06 17.25 -13.97
C ARG A 250 -1.80 16.41 -15.02
N SER A 251 -2.37 17.02 -16.07
CA SER A 251 -2.99 16.26 -17.18
C SER A 251 -2.00 15.45 -18.02
N VAL A 252 -0.70 15.77 -17.93
CA VAL A 252 0.39 15.05 -18.60
C VAL A 252 1.05 14.00 -17.71
N LEU A 253 1.20 14.30 -16.42
CA LEU A 253 1.83 13.44 -15.42
C LEU A 253 0.87 12.38 -14.84
N GLU A 254 -0.33 12.80 -14.46
CA GLU A 254 -1.29 12.02 -13.65
C GLU A 254 -2.76 12.23 -14.08
N PRO A 255 -3.09 12.06 -15.37
CA PRO A 255 -4.37 12.47 -15.94
C PRO A 255 -5.61 11.88 -15.26
N VAL A 256 -5.54 10.65 -14.77
CA VAL A 256 -6.71 9.97 -14.18
C VAL A 256 -6.96 10.42 -12.73
N GLU A 257 -5.90 10.81 -12.02
CA GLU A 257 -5.94 11.33 -10.65
C GLU A 257 -6.52 12.75 -10.64
N LEU A 258 -5.98 13.63 -11.49
CA LEU A 258 -6.52 14.97 -11.74
C LEU A 258 -8.02 14.95 -12.10
N LEU A 259 -8.45 13.97 -12.91
CA LEU A 259 -9.86 13.85 -13.29
C LEU A 259 -10.73 13.29 -12.16
N ALA A 260 -10.22 12.38 -11.32
CA ALA A 260 -10.94 11.95 -10.12
C ALA A 260 -11.17 13.12 -9.13
N GLU A 261 -10.19 14.00 -8.98
CA GLU A 261 -10.34 15.26 -8.22
C GLU A 261 -11.32 16.24 -8.86
N LEU A 262 -11.32 16.38 -10.19
CA LEU A 262 -12.29 17.23 -10.91
C LEU A 262 -13.73 16.73 -10.71
N PHE A 263 -13.93 15.41 -10.66
CA PHE A 263 -15.22 14.81 -10.32
C PHE A 263 -15.58 15.04 -8.84
N GLU A 264 -14.68 14.89 -7.88
CA GLU A 264 -15.03 15.15 -6.47
C GLU A 264 -15.25 16.64 -6.17
N THR A 265 -14.48 17.55 -6.78
CA THR A 265 -14.69 19.00 -6.61
C THR A 265 -16.06 19.42 -7.14
N THR A 266 -16.49 18.90 -8.30
CA THR A 266 -17.85 19.14 -8.81
C THR A 266 -18.93 18.47 -7.94
N LEU A 267 -18.72 17.26 -7.43
CA LEU A 267 -19.65 16.57 -6.52
C LEU A 267 -19.72 17.21 -5.11
N LYS A 268 -18.66 17.89 -4.65
CA LYS A 268 -18.64 18.71 -3.42
C LYS A 268 -19.42 20.02 -3.56
N SER A 269 -19.54 20.58 -4.78
CA SER A 269 -20.33 21.79 -5.05
C SER A 269 -21.84 21.50 -4.99
N ALA A 270 -22.33 21.25 -3.78
CA ALA A 270 -23.60 20.59 -3.48
C ALA A 270 -24.81 21.11 -4.27
N GLY A 271 -25.47 20.20 -4.99
CA GLY A 271 -26.80 20.38 -5.59
C GLY A 271 -26.94 21.42 -6.71
N LYS A 272 -25.87 22.15 -7.08
CA LYS A 272 -25.96 23.30 -8.01
C LYS A 272 -25.20 23.14 -9.32
N ASN A 273 -24.32 22.14 -9.44
CA ASN A 273 -23.44 21.99 -10.60
C ASN A 273 -23.73 20.71 -11.42
N ALA A 274 -25.01 20.38 -11.61
CA ALA A 274 -25.43 19.29 -12.48
C ALA A 274 -24.95 19.49 -13.94
N TYR A 275 -24.92 20.73 -14.44
CA TYR A 275 -24.33 21.04 -15.75
C TYR A 275 -22.84 20.67 -15.82
N GLY A 276 -22.03 21.03 -14.82
CA GLY A 276 -20.61 20.70 -14.77
C GLY A 276 -20.36 19.18 -14.67
N LEU A 277 -21.13 18.47 -13.84
CA LEU A 277 -21.05 17.01 -13.76
C LEU A 277 -21.42 16.34 -15.09
N SER A 278 -22.49 16.80 -15.75
CA SER A 278 -22.88 16.34 -17.09
C SER A 278 -21.79 16.59 -18.13
N ALA A 279 -21.22 17.80 -18.11
CA ALA A 279 -20.13 18.21 -18.99
C ALA A 279 -18.89 17.33 -18.84
N TRP A 280 -18.46 17.04 -17.61
CA TRP A 280 -17.31 16.18 -17.33
C TRP A 280 -17.58 14.71 -17.64
N VAL A 281 -18.78 14.20 -17.37
CA VAL A 281 -19.21 12.84 -17.75
C VAL A 281 -19.15 12.64 -19.27
N VAL A 282 -19.64 13.61 -20.05
CA VAL A 282 -19.62 13.53 -21.53
C VAL A 282 -18.21 13.78 -22.10
N ARG A 283 -17.48 14.78 -21.59
CA ARG A 283 -16.10 15.11 -22.03
C ARG A 283 -15.10 13.99 -21.77
N TYR A 284 -15.19 13.36 -20.59
CA TYR A 284 -14.25 12.33 -20.16
C TYR A 284 -14.80 10.92 -20.27
N TYR A 285 -15.83 10.72 -21.10
CA TYR A 285 -16.56 9.44 -21.29
C TYR A 285 -15.65 8.20 -21.38
N ARG A 286 -14.61 8.22 -22.24
CA ARG A 286 -13.65 7.10 -22.38
C ARG A 286 -12.74 6.86 -21.19
N LEU A 287 -12.62 7.83 -20.28
CA LEU A 287 -11.82 7.71 -19.07
C LEU A 287 -12.68 7.35 -17.85
N LEU A 288 -14.01 7.32 -17.93
CA LEU A 288 -14.90 7.09 -16.78
C LEU A 288 -14.58 5.80 -16.01
N VAL A 289 -14.23 4.71 -16.70
CA VAL A 289 -13.82 3.44 -16.07
C VAL A 289 -12.55 3.64 -15.23
N HIS A 290 -11.54 4.31 -15.78
CA HIS A 290 -10.29 4.62 -15.08
C HIS A 290 -10.48 5.64 -13.94
N ILE A 291 -11.30 6.67 -14.18
CA ILE A 291 -11.67 7.69 -13.18
C ILE A 291 -12.37 7.02 -12.00
N ARG A 292 -13.32 6.10 -12.23
CA ARG A 292 -13.96 5.30 -11.16
C ARG A 292 -12.92 4.54 -10.33
N ILE A 293 -11.97 3.85 -10.98
CA ILE A 293 -10.92 3.08 -10.30
C ILE A 293 -9.99 3.98 -9.47
N MET A 294 -9.60 5.15 -9.98
CA MET A 294 -8.76 6.09 -9.21
C MET A 294 -9.54 6.79 -8.10
N TYR A 295 -10.79 7.18 -8.35
CA TYR A 295 -11.68 7.76 -7.35
C TYR A 295 -11.84 6.82 -6.13
N MET A 296 -12.00 5.51 -6.36
CA MET A 296 -12.02 4.49 -5.29
C MET A 296 -10.73 4.46 -4.47
N ARG A 297 -9.56 4.60 -5.12
CA ARG A 297 -8.25 4.59 -4.46
C ARG A 297 -8.05 5.82 -3.59
N LEU A 298 -8.40 7.00 -4.11
CA LEU A 298 -8.22 8.30 -3.45
C LEU A 298 -9.22 8.52 -2.32
N TYR A 299 -10.52 8.29 -2.58
CA TYR A 299 -11.59 8.66 -1.65
C TYR A 299 -12.16 7.49 -0.84
N ARG A 300 -11.73 6.25 -1.11
CA ARG A 300 -12.21 5.02 -0.44
C ARG A 300 -13.73 4.83 -0.50
N GLN A 301 -14.37 5.41 -1.51
CA GLN A 301 -15.81 5.34 -1.77
C GLN A 301 -16.02 5.12 -3.27
N GLU A 302 -17.08 4.40 -3.64
CA GLU A 302 -17.43 4.29 -5.06
C GLU A 302 -17.93 5.62 -5.61
N LEU A 303 -17.41 6.02 -6.78
CA LEU A 303 -17.94 7.17 -7.53
C LEU A 303 -19.44 6.99 -7.82
N ARG A 304 -19.90 5.74 -8.01
CA ARG A 304 -21.31 5.39 -8.18
C ARG A 304 -22.13 5.77 -6.95
N THR A 305 -21.76 5.26 -5.77
CA THR A 305 -22.40 5.60 -4.49
C THR A 305 -22.32 7.09 -4.17
N ARG A 306 -21.22 7.76 -4.53
CA ARG A 306 -21.08 9.22 -4.37
C ARG A 306 -22.11 9.97 -5.21
N ILE A 307 -22.23 9.63 -6.50
CA ILE A 307 -23.23 10.21 -7.41
C ILE A 307 -24.65 9.91 -6.91
N GLU A 308 -24.91 8.70 -6.44
CA GLU A 308 -26.20 8.31 -5.85
C GLU A 308 -26.59 9.11 -4.60
N GLY A 309 -25.61 9.56 -3.82
CA GLY A 309 -25.81 10.44 -2.67
C GLY A 309 -25.93 11.94 -2.98
N VAL A 310 -25.74 12.36 -4.24
CA VAL A 310 -25.72 13.80 -4.64
C VAL A 310 -26.75 14.12 -5.73
N ALA A 311 -26.99 13.21 -6.67
CA ALA A 311 -28.00 13.36 -7.73
C ALA A 311 -29.29 12.60 -7.37
N SER A 312 -30.44 13.06 -7.88
CA SER A 312 -31.75 12.44 -7.62
C SER A 312 -32.58 12.26 -8.90
N GLY A 313 -33.65 11.47 -8.82
CA GLY A 313 -34.62 11.29 -9.91
C GLY A 313 -34.04 10.68 -11.19
N GLU A 314 -34.62 11.07 -12.32
CA GLU A 314 -34.28 10.58 -13.66
C GLU A 314 -32.87 10.99 -14.09
N TYR A 315 -32.42 12.20 -13.70
CA TYR A 315 -31.07 12.68 -13.97
C TYR A 315 -30.00 11.74 -13.40
N ARG A 316 -30.18 11.26 -12.15
CA ARG A 316 -29.30 10.23 -11.57
C ARG A 316 -29.29 8.95 -12.39
N GLN A 317 -30.45 8.47 -12.85
CA GLN A 317 -30.52 7.24 -13.64
C GLN A 317 -29.84 7.40 -15.02
N LEU A 318 -29.96 8.58 -15.65
CA LEU A 318 -29.26 8.88 -16.89
C LEU A 318 -27.74 8.97 -16.67
N LEU A 319 -27.26 9.63 -15.61
CA LEU A 319 -25.85 9.63 -15.24
C LEU A 319 -25.30 8.20 -15.07
N LEU A 320 -25.98 7.38 -14.27
CA LEU A 320 -25.55 6.00 -13.99
C LEU A 320 -25.52 5.15 -15.26
N SER A 321 -26.53 5.25 -16.13
CA SER A 321 -26.54 4.53 -17.41
C SER A 321 -25.48 5.02 -18.41
N VAL A 322 -24.97 6.25 -18.29
CA VAL A 322 -23.78 6.70 -19.04
C VAL A 322 -22.51 5.98 -18.56
N PHE A 323 -22.35 5.77 -17.25
CA PHE A 323 -21.25 4.96 -16.70
C PHE A 323 -21.39 3.48 -17.10
N ASP A 324 -22.58 2.90 -16.94
CA ASP A 324 -22.85 1.51 -17.31
C ASP A 324 -22.59 1.27 -18.82
N ALA A 325 -22.95 2.23 -19.68
CA ALA A 325 -22.63 2.19 -21.12
C ALA A 325 -21.12 2.30 -21.40
N ALA A 326 -20.39 3.16 -20.68
CA ALA A 326 -18.93 3.29 -20.84
C ALA A 326 -18.19 2.00 -20.46
N GLU A 327 -18.70 1.26 -19.46
CA GLU A 327 -18.19 -0.05 -19.08
C GLU A 327 -18.49 -1.12 -20.16
N ALA A 328 -19.68 -1.09 -20.76
CA ALA A 328 -20.04 -1.96 -21.87
C ALA A 328 -19.21 -1.69 -23.15
N GLU A 329 -18.97 -0.43 -23.51
CA GLU A 329 -18.07 -0.06 -24.63
C GLU A 329 -16.63 -0.52 -24.37
N PHE A 330 -16.13 -0.39 -23.12
CA PHE A 330 -14.79 -0.89 -22.76
C PHE A 330 -14.68 -2.42 -22.83
N GLY A 331 -15.75 -3.15 -22.46
CA GLY A 331 -15.79 -4.61 -22.57
C GLY A 331 -15.95 -5.16 -24.01
N THR A 332 -16.63 -4.42 -24.89
CA THR A 332 -16.91 -4.86 -26.28
C THR A 332 -15.84 -4.42 -27.29
N SER A 333 -15.10 -3.35 -27.01
CA SER A 333 -13.96 -2.94 -27.84
C SER A 333 -12.79 -3.94 -27.87
N ALA A 334 -12.81 -4.97 -27.01
CA ALA A 334 -11.88 -6.10 -27.01
C ALA A 334 -12.28 -7.28 -27.95
N SER A 335 -13.44 -7.24 -28.61
CA SER A 335 -13.94 -8.35 -29.45
C SER A 335 -14.34 -7.96 -30.90
N GLY A 336 -14.10 -6.71 -31.30
CA GLY A 336 -14.64 -6.14 -32.54
C GLY A 336 -13.74 -6.15 -33.79
N SER A 337 -13.21 -7.30 -34.24
CA SER A 337 -12.55 -7.36 -35.57
C SER A 337 -12.54 -8.73 -36.27
N ALA A 338 -13.71 -9.35 -36.47
CA ALA A 338 -13.89 -10.41 -37.46
C ALA A 338 -15.38 -10.61 -37.85
N SER A 339 -15.88 -9.87 -38.85
CA SER A 339 -17.21 -10.09 -39.42
C SER A 339 -17.12 -10.72 -40.81
N GLY A 340 -17.03 -12.05 -40.87
CA GLY A 340 -17.26 -12.84 -42.08
C GLY A 340 -18.73 -13.27 -42.15
N SER A 341 -19.43 -12.89 -43.22
CA SER A 341 -20.86 -13.14 -43.39
C SER A 341 -21.22 -14.60 -43.66
N ALA A 342 -22.24 -15.13 -42.98
CA ALA A 342 -23.03 -16.26 -43.47
C ALA A 342 -24.47 -16.21 -42.92
N SER A 343 -25.44 -16.40 -43.81
CA SER A 343 -26.89 -16.43 -43.54
C SER A 343 -27.37 -17.81 -43.03
N GLY A 344 -28.35 -17.83 -42.12
CA GLY A 344 -29.03 -19.07 -41.73
C GLY A 344 -30.32 -18.81 -40.94
N SER A 345 -31.47 -19.13 -41.52
CA SER A 345 -32.82 -18.97 -40.96
C SER A 345 -33.19 -20.04 -39.93
N GLY A 346 -33.92 -19.68 -38.85
CA GLY A 346 -34.50 -20.64 -37.90
C GLY A 346 -35.49 -20.00 -36.92
N SER A 347 -36.78 -20.25 -37.12
CA SER A 347 -37.93 -19.64 -36.45
C SER A 347 -38.25 -20.09 -35.02
N ALA A 348 -38.96 -19.21 -34.28
CA ALA A 348 -39.97 -19.52 -33.24
C ALA A 348 -39.49 -20.11 -31.89
N SER A 349 -40.16 -19.90 -30.74
CA SER A 349 -41.22 -18.96 -30.29
C SER A 349 -41.49 -19.17 -28.80
N ALA A 350 -41.93 -18.14 -28.04
CA ALA A 350 -42.79 -18.17 -26.83
C ALA A 350 -42.48 -19.17 -25.67
N SER A 351 -42.68 -18.92 -24.38
CA SER A 351 -43.08 -17.82 -23.49
C SER A 351 -43.28 -18.44 -22.08
N THR A 352 -43.69 -17.64 -21.10
CA THR A 352 -44.42 -18.04 -19.86
C THR A 352 -43.71 -18.90 -18.77
N SER A 353 -43.33 -18.17 -17.71
CA SER A 353 -43.45 -18.48 -16.26
C SER A 353 -44.22 -19.73 -15.78
N ALA A 354 -43.72 -20.36 -14.70
CA ALA A 354 -44.48 -20.59 -13.45
C ALA A 354 -43.58 -21.10 -12.29
N SER A 355 -44.07 -20.97 -11.06
CA SER A 355 -43.42 -21.30 -9.78
C SER A 355 -44.11 -22.45 -9.02
N ALA A 356 -43.35 -23.35 -8.38
CA ALA A 356 -43.73 -24.15 -7.19
C ALA A 356 -42.46 -24.91 -6.69
N ALA A 357 -42.13 -25.20 -5.41
CA ALA A 357 -42.81 -25.28 -4.10
C ALA A 357 -43.06 -26.72 -3.57
N VAL A 358 -42.24 -27.10 -2.55
CA VAL A 358 -42.47 -28.02 -1.39
C VAL A 358 -42.50 -29.57 -1.59
N SER A 359 -41.84 -30.27 -0.62
CA SER A 359 -42.19 -31.56 0.06
C SER A 359 -41.11 -32.67 -0.03
N SER A 360 -40.38 -33.02 1.07
CA SER A 360 -40.66 -34.12 2.05
C SER A 360 -40.03 -35.49 1.63
N SER A 361 -39.59 -36.45 2.47
CA SER A 361 -39.65 -36.67 3.94
C SER A 361 -38.73 -37.83 4.43
N SER A 362 -38.22 -37.73 5.67
CA SER A 362 -38.05 -38.77 6.73
C SER A 362 -37.49 -40.20 6.50
N ALA A 363 -36.60 -40.63 7.41
CA ALA A 363 -36.60 -41.95 8.07
C ALA A 363 -35.92 -41.86 9.47
N ALA A 364 -36.15 -42.80 10.40
CA ALA A 364 -35.85 -42.66 11.84
C ALA A 364 -35.39 -43.99 12.53
N VAL A 365 -35.39 -44.02 13.89
CA VAL A 365 -35.03 -45.12 14.84
C VAL A 365 -33.49 -45.24 15.09
N GLY A 366 -32.93 -45.42 16.30
CA GLY A 366 -33.41 -45.60 17.70
C GLY A 366 -32.59 -46.71 18.44
N GLY A 367 -32.19 -46.67 19.72
CA GLY A 367 -32.41 -45.75 20.86
C GLY A 367 -31.56 -46.19 22.11
N VAL A 368 -32.19 -46.35 23.29
CA VAL A 368 -31.66 -46.89 24.60
C VAL A 368 -30.98 -45.88 25.57
N ALA A 369 -31.32 -46.00 26.86
CA ALA A 369 -30.86 -45.15 27.96
C ALA A 369 -30.56 -45.96 29.26
N ILE A 370 -29.54 -45.52 30.02
CA ILE A 370 -29.22 -45.73 31.46
C ILE A 370 -28.28 -44.54 31.84
N GLY A 371 -28.25 -43.94 33.04
CA GLY A 371 -29.09 -44.06 34.24
C GLY A 371 -28.40 -43.52 35.52
N ALA A 372 -29.18 -43.32 36.60
CA ALA A 372 -28.76 -43.09 38.00
C ALA A 372 -27.90 -41.87 38.41
N SER A 373 -28.58 -40.96 39.11
CA SER A 373 -28.16 -40.02 40.17
C SER A 373 -27.10 -40.49 41.21
N ALA A 374 -26.33 -39.55 41.76
CA ALA A 374 -26.27 -39.26 43.22
C ALA A 374 -25.46 -37.98 43.56
N SER A 375 -25.82 -37.34 44.67
CA SER A 375 -25.20 -36.14 45.28
C SER A 375 -24.20 -36.49 46.40
N VAL A 376 -23.31 -35.56 46.79
CA VAL A 376 -22.90 -35.26 48.20
C VAL A 376 -22.00 -34.01 48.27
N GLU A 377 -22.08 -33.28 49.40
CA GLU A 377 -21.29 -32.09 49.76
C GLU A 377 -19.88 -32.46 50.30
N GLU A 378 -18.92 -31.53 50.32
CA GLU A 378 -18.22 -31.16 51.57
C GLU A 378 -17.55 -29.77 51.48
N LYS A 379 -17.20 -29.19 52.65
CA LYS A 379 -16.73 -27.81 52.89
C LYS A 379 -15.20 -27.70 53.08
N ALA A 380 -14.78 -26.43 53.19
CA ALA A 380 -13.73 -25.93 54.10
C ALA A 380 -12.25 -26.10 53.71
N SER A 381 -11.27 -25.34 54.25
CA SER A 381 -11.24 -23.94 54.71
C SER A 381 -9.82 -23.54 55.19
N ILE A 382 -9.46 -22.26 55.11
CA ILE A 382 -8.63 -21.51 56.10
C ILE A 382 -7.08 -21.72 56.15
N SER A 383 -6.38 -20.58 56.21
CA SER A 383 -5.03 -20.32 56.79
C SER A 383 -3.75 -20.88 56.12
N SER A 384 -2.56 -20.27 56.30
CA SER A 384 -2.19 -18.89 56.73
C SER A 384 -0.66 -18.67 56.61
N SER A 385 -0.25 -17.43 56.33
CA SER A 385 0.98 -16.74 56.80
C SER A 385 2.30 -17.51 57.03
N SER A 386 3.40 -16.98 56.46
CA SER A 386 4.53 -16.57 57.31
C SER A 386 5.44 -15.53 56.64
N THR A 387 5.88 -14.57 57.45
CA THR A 387 6.79 -13.46 57.14
C THR A 387 8.24 -13.83 57.46
N LEU A 388 9.21 -13.38 56.66
CA LEU A 388 10.58 -13.13 57.16
C LEU A 388 11.23 -11.89 56.51
N SER A 389 11.85 -11.08 57.37
CA SER A 389 12.75 -9.95 57.09
C SER A 389 14.22 -10.46 56.92
N ALA A 390 15.28 -9.70 56.61
CA ALA A 390 15.49 -8.25 56.62
C ALA A 390 16.72 -7.80 55.76
N SER A 391 16.74 -6.52 55.39
CA SER A 391 17.91 -5.61 55.30
C SER A 391 19.22 -5.99 54.56
N ALA A 392 19.39 -5.34 53.40
CA ALA A 392 20.51 -4.45 53.03
C ALA A 392 21.96 -4.97 52.84
N LYS A 393 22.45 -4.81 51.60
CA LYS A 393 23.61 -3.93 51.29
C LYS A 393 23.64 -3.58 49.79
N GLU A 394 23.74 -2.29 49.47
CA GLU A 394 24.08 -1.84 48.11
C GLU A 394 25.56 -2.13 47.81
N ASN A 395 25.84 -2.40 46.54
CA ASN A 395 27.08 -1.92 45.94
C ASN A 395 26.85 -1.69 44.43
N VAL A 396 27.06 -0.47 43.96
CA VAL A 396 26.84 -0.07 42.57
C VAL A 396 28.12 -0.26 41.76
N SER A 397 28.00 -0.84 40.55
CA SER A 397 28.93 -0.53 39.46
C SER A 397 28.16 -0.38 38.14
N ALA A 398 28.58 0.58 37.33
CA ALA A 398 27.82 1.06 36.18
C ALA A 398 28.17 0.32 34.88
N GLY A 399 27.18 0.16 34.00
CA GLY A 399 27.40 -0.32 32.64
C GLY A 399 26.17 -0.93 31.99
N SER A 400 25.31 -0.12 31.39
CA SER A 400 24.25 -0.61 30.50
C SER A 400 24.09 0.32 29.29
N LYS A 401 24.37 -0.21 28.09
CA LYS A 401 23.98 0.38 26.81
C LYS A 401 22.71 -0.35 26.36
N THR A 402 21.57 0.34 26.33
CA THR A 402 20.28 -0.24 25.95
C THR A 402 20.00 -0.02 24.46
N THR A 403 19.93 -1.12 23.71
CA THR A 403 19.39 -1.19 22.35
C THR A 403 17.87 -1.34 22.38
N THR A 404 17.15 -0.55 21.58
CA THR A 404 15.69 -0.66 21.40
C THR A 404 15.34 -1.34 20.07
N SER A 405 14.74 -2.53 20.15
CA SER A 405 14.23 -3.27 18.98
C SER A 405 12.82 -2.82 18.57
N ALA A 406 12.27 -3.36 17.47
CA ALA A 406 10.85 -3.15 17.11
C ALA A 406 9.87 -3.70 18.17
N THR A 407 10.20 -4.82 18.82
CA THR A 407 9.47 -5.28 20.01
C THR A 407 9.61 -4.31 21.17
N GLY A 408 10.78 -3.65 21.30
CA GLY A 408 11.01 -2.53 22.21
C GLY A 408 10.17 -1.29 21.86
N LEU A 409 9.90 -1.00 20.59
CA LEU A 409 9.06 0.13 20.18
C LEU A 409 7.57 -0.12 20.48
N VAL A 410 7.08 -1.35 20.27
CA VAL A 410 5.71 -1.76 20.63
C VAL A 410 5.55 -1.91 22.15
N ALA A 411 6.58 -2.39 22.85
CA ALA A 411 6.62 -2.38 24.31
C ALA A 411 6.64 -0.95 24.87
N ALA A 412 7.49 -0.06 24.35
CA ALA A 412 7.55 1.35 24.75
C ALA A 412 6.25 2.11 24.42
N GLY A 413 5.64 1.86 23.25
CA GLY A 413 4.35 2.47 22.88
C GLY A 413 3.20 2.02 23.78
N SER A 414 3.12 0.73 24.11
CA SER A 414 2.12 0.21 25.06
C SER A 414 2.41 0.65 26.50
N ALA A 415 3.67 0.69 26.90
CA ALA A 415 4.07 1.23 28.20
C ALA A 415 3.74 2.72 28.30
N ALA A 416 3.96 3.51 27.24
CA ALA A 416 3.58 4.93 27.18
C ALA A 416 2.05 5.14 27.22
N MET A 417 1.26 4.23 26.64
CA MET A 417 -0.20 4.22 26.78
C MET A 417 -0.67 3.96 28.23
N SER A 418 0.03 3.08 28.97
CA SER A 418 -0.29 2.72 30.35
C SER A 418 0.51 3.49 31.43
N SER A 419 1.35 4.44 31.00
CA SER A 419 2.26 5.25 31.82
C SER A 419 2.19 6.72 31.37
N LEU A 420 0.98 7.21 31.14
CA LEU A 420 0.76 8.63 30.90
C LEU A 420 1.09 9.44 32.17
N TYR A 421 0.92 8.85 33.37
CA TYR A 421 1.05 9.54 34.66
C TYR A 421 2.11 8.99 35.63
N ALA A 422 2.73 7.84 35.34
CA ALA A 422 3.30 6.98 36.38
C ALA A 422 4.29 7.69 37.33
N HIS A 423 5.06 8.67 36.84
CA HIS A 423 6.06 9.36 37.66
C HIS A 423 5.47 10.17 38.84
N TYR A 424 4.20 10.61 38.75
CA TYR A 424 3.50 11.34 39.82
C TYR A 424 2.41 10.49 40.49
N ALA A 425 1.74 9.59 39.76
CA ALA A 425 0.73 8.70 40.34
C ALA A 425 1.29 7.72 41.38
N HIS A 426 2.54 7.24 41.22
CA HIS A 426 3.20 6.39 42.22
C HIS A 426 3.51 7.10 43.55
N LYS A 427 3.46 8.45 43.60
CA LYS A 427 3.63 9.24 44.83
C LYS A 427 2.30 9.55 45.52
N GLY A 428 1.38 8.58 45.56
CA GLY A 428 0.00 8.70 46.05
C GLY A 428 -0.22 9.06 47.54
N SER A 429 0.80 9.54 48.24
CA SER A 429 0.74 9.98 49.65
C SER A 429 1.46 11.30 49.94
N VAL A 430 1.91 12.05 48.92
CA VAL A 430 2.54 13.37 49.10
C VAL A 430 1.49 14.38 49.58
N SER A 431 1.60 14.83 50.83
CA SER A 431 0.80 15.96 51.32
C SER A 431 1.20 17.24 50.59
N MET A 432 0.29 18.21 50.50
CA MET A 432 0.54 19.50 49.83
C MET A 432 1.73 20.29 50.44
N GLU A 433 2.20 19.89 51.61
CA GLU A 433 3.31 20.49 52.37
C GLU A 433 4.68 19.84 52.06
N SER A 434 4.71 18.73 51.31
CA SER A 434 5.93 17.93 51.06
C SER A 434 6.44 17.97 49.61
N MET A 435 5.86 18.82 48.76
CA MET A 435 6.24 18.98 47.35
C MET A 435 7.26 20.12 47.20
N SER A 436 8.49 19.79 46.78
CA SER A 436 9.52 20.79 46.43
C SER A 436 9.37 21.24 44.97
N PHE A 437 9.56 22.54 44.74
CA PHE A 437 9.47 23.18 43.42
C PHE A 437 10.84 23.76 43.04
N SER A 438 11.20 23.71 41.75
CA SER A 438 12.41 24.34 41.24
C SER A 438 12.20 25.84 41.03
N ALA A 439 13.30 26.62 41.03
CA ALA A 439 13.25 28.05 40.73
C ALA A 439 12.56 28.32 39.38
N GLU A 440 12.80 27.50 38.36
CA GLU A 440 12.15 27.60 37.03
C GLU A 440 10.62 27.47 37.10
N VAL A 441 10.08 26.60 37.96
CA VAL A 441 8.64 26.41 38.14
C VAL A 441 8.03 27.60 38.90
N ASP A 442 8.77 28.14 39.87
CA ASP A 442 8.38 29.34 40.62
C ASP A 442 8.36 30.58 39.73
N GLU A 443 9.42 30.78 38.93
CA GLU A 443 9.52 31.85 37.94
C GLU A 443 8.42 31.73 36.87
N ALA A 444 8.17 30.54 36.34
CA ALA A 444 7.09 30.32 35.36
C ALA A 444 5.70 30.61 35.95
N ALA A 445 5.43 30.23 37.20
CA ALA A 445 4.17 30.54 37.87
C ALA A 445 4.00 32.05 38.12
N GLN A 446 5.08 32.76 38.48
CA GLN A 446 5.09 34.22 38.66
C GLN A 446 4.94 34.96 37.34
N GLU A 447 5.61 34.50 36.28
CA GLU A 447 5.52 35.10 34.94
C GLU A 447 4.11 34.93 34.34
N ILE A 448 3.48 33.77 34.52
CA ILE A 448 2.07 33.58 34.15
C ILE A 448 1.16 34.57 34.91
N GLN A 449 1.35 34.75 36.22
CA GLN A 449 0.61 35.76 36.99
C GLN A 449 0.84 37.17 36.43
N ARG A 450 2.10 37.55 36.13
CA ARG A 450 2.48 38.87 35.61
C ARG A 450 1.86 39.15 34.24
N VAL A 451 1.88 38.16 33.34
CA VAL A 451 1.34 38.27 31.98
C VAL A 451 -0.18 38.33 31.99
N CYS A 452 -0.85 37.45 32.75
CA CYS A 452 -2.31 37.33 32.68
C CYS A 452 -3.07 38.40 33.50
N THR A 453 -2.39 39.14 34.39
CA THR A 453 -2.98 40.27 35.15
C THR A 453 -3.01 41.60 34.40
N GLY A 454 -2.46 41.66 33.18
CA GLY A 454 -2.46 42.86 32.34
C GLY A 454 -3.84 43.32 31.88
N ALA A 455 -3.94 44.57 31.42
CA ALA A 455 -5.19 45.19 30.97
C ALA A 455 -5.84 44.51 29.74
N ALA A 456 -5.08 43.69 29.01
CA ALA A 456 -5.59 42.70 28.07
C ALA A 456 -5.12 41.31 28.53
N SER A 457 -6.06 40.38 28.67
CA SER A 457 -5.82 38.99 29.04
C SER A 457 -5.23 38.26 27.84
N ASP A 458 -3.91 38.20 27.73
CA ASP A 458 -3.24 37.61 26.57
C ASP A 458 -3.19 36.06 26.68
N GLU A 459 -4.27 35.43 26.20
CA GLU A 459 -4.37 33.98 26.10
C GLU A 459 -3.30 33.36 25.18
N ALA A 460 -2.77 34.10 24.20
CA ALA A 460 -1.70 33.62 23.33
C ALA A 460 -0.34 33.64 24.03
N ALA A 461 -0.09 34.61 24.91
CA ALA A 461 1.07 34.60 25.79
C ALA A 461 1.00 33.47 26.83
N LEU A 462 -0.19 33.17 27.39
CA LEU A 462 -0.39 31.98 28.23
C LEU A 462 -0.10 30.68 27.46
N ALA A 463 -0.66 30.54 26.25
CA ALA A 463 -0.41 29.39 25.39
C ALA A 463 1.09 29.21 25.10
N LYS A 464 1.79 30.29 24.75
CA LYS A 464 3.24 30.30 24.48
C LYS A 464 4.06 29.92 25.71
N LEU A 465 3.71 30.43 26.89
CA LEU A 465 4.39 30.07 28.14
C LEU A 465 4.20 28.59 28.46
N LEU A 466 2.99 28.05 28.34
CA LEU A 466 2.69 26.64 28.59
C LEU A 466 3.38 25.71 27.58
N LEU A 467 3.38 26.03 26.28
CA LEU A 467 4.04 25.24 25.24
C LEU A 467 5.59 25.34 25.28
N SER A 468 6.14 26.34 25.98
CA SER A 468 7.59 26.42 26.26
C SER A 468 8.05 25.53 27.42
N LYS A 469 7.20 24.65 27.93
CA LYS A 469 7.41 23.84 29.13
C LYS A 469 6.99 22.39 28.91
N SER A 470 7.78 21.45 29.43
CA SER A 470 7.49 20.02 29.32
C SER A 470 6.14 19.67 29.96
N VAL A 471 5.60 18.49 29.66
CA VAL A 471 4.34 18.02 30.29
C VAL A 471 4.45 18.01 31.82
N GLU A 472 5.59 17.56 32.34
CA GLU A 472 5.90 17.51 33.78
C GLU A 472 6.03 18.90 34.37
N GLN A 473 6.71 19.83 33.68
CA GLN A 473 6.80 21.21 34.11
C GLN A 473 5.42 21.88 34.14
N ARG A 474 4.57 21.68 33.13
CA ARG A 474 3.18 22.18 33.12
C ARG A 474 2.37 21.67 34.31
N TYR A 475 2.49 20.39 34.66
CA TYR A 475 1.85 19.79 35.83
C TYR A 475 2.34 20.44 37.15
N LEU A 476 3.65 20.61 37.31
CA LEU A 476 4.24 21.25 38.50
C LEU A 476 3.88 22.73 38.60
N ILE A 477 3.85 23.47 37.48
CA ILE A 477 3.42 24.86 37.41
C ILE A 477 1.97 25.00 37.85
N TRP A 478 1.06 24.13 37.40
CA TRP A 478 -0.34 24.15 37.84
C TRP A 478 -0.49 23.97 39.36
N TRP A 479 0.25 23.03 39.95
CA TRP A 479 0.27 22.84 41.41
C TRP A 479 0.86 24.05 42.14
N ARG A 480 2.02 24.55 41.69
CA ARG A 480 2.69 25.69 42.31
C ARG A 480 1.84 26.95 42.26
N TYR A 481 1.20 27.19 41.12
CA TYR A 481 0.31 28.31 40.89
C TYR A 481 -0.91 28.28 41.83
N ARG A 482 -1.54 27.10 42.04
CA ARG A 482 -2.59 26.91 43.05
C ARG A 482 -2.10 27.16 44.47
N ILE A 483 -0.86 26.79 44.80
CA ILE A 483 -0.28 27.01 46.14
C ILE A 483 -0.03 28.50 46.39
N LEU A 484 0.57 29.22 45.43
CA LEU A 484 0.93 30.63 45.54
C LEU A 484 -0.30 31.56 45.51
N TYR A 485 -1.19 31.38 44.53
CA TYR A 485 -2.26 32.34 44.24
C TYR A 485 -3.67 31.88 44.63
N LYS A 486 -3.81 30.65 45.15
CA LYS A 486 -5.09 30.03 45.56
C LYS A 486 -6.15 29.94 44.44
N GLN A 487 -5.72 30.00 43.18
CA GLN A 487 -6.55 29.94 41.98
C GLN A 487 -5.96 28.98 40.93
N SER A 488 -6.78 28.52 39.98
CA SER A 488 -6.35 27.65 38.87
C SER A 488 -5.87 28.47 37.68
N LEU A 489 -4.93 27.94 36.90
CA LEU A 489 -4.49 28.53 35.62
C LEU A 489 -5.66 28.74 34.63
N THR A 490 -6.68 27.89 34.69
CA THR A 490 -7.87 27.95 33.83
C THR A 490 -8.70 29.22 34.02
N VAL A 491 -8.51 29.99 35.10
CA VAL A 491 -9.20 31.28 35.35
C VAL A 491 -8.81 32.34 34.30
N TRP A 492 -7.65 32.20 33.67
CA TRP A 492 -7.16 33.11 32.63
C TRP A 492 -7.70 32.82 31.24
N VAL A 493 -8.29 31.64 31.02
CA VAL A 493 -8.90 31.25 29.75
C VAL A 493 -10.37 31.67 29.79
N LYS A 494 -10.67 32.77 29.11
CA LYS A 494 -12.00 33.40 29.02
C LYS A 494 -12.70 33.04 27.71
N SER A 495 -11.94 32.71 26.68
CA SER A 495 -12.45 32.28 25.38
C SER A 495 -13.20 30.95 25.48
N THR A 496 -14.40 30.91 24.92
CA THR A 496 -15.24 29.70 24.82
C THR A 496 -15.15 29.03 23.44
N SER A 497 -14.20 29.46 22.59
CA SER A 497 -13.97 28.88 21.27
C SER A 497 -13.15 27.59 21.35
N ASP A 498 -12.98 26.88 20.23
CA ASP A 498 -12.12 25.68 20.17
C ASP A 498 -10.67 25.96 20.57
N TYR A 499 -10.17 27.18 20.32
CA TYR A 499 -8.89 27.67 20.83
C TYR A 499 -8.88 27.72 22.36
N GLY A 500 -9.89 28.34 22.97
CA GLY A 500 -10.02 28.42 24.43
C GLY A 500 -10.18 27.05 25.08
N VAL A 501 -10.94 26.14 24.46
CA VAL A 501 -11.04 24.73 24.89
C VAL A 501 -9.68 24.04 24.91
N LEU A 502 -8.91 24.14 23.82
CA LEU A 502 -7.57 23.53 23.74
C LEU A 502 -6.62 24.16 24.77
N LEU A 503 -6.64 25.49 24.92
CA LEU A 503 -5.81 26.19 25.90
C LEU A 503 -6.19 25.81 27.34
N GLN A 504 -7.48 25.66 27.66
CA GLN A 504 -7.95 25.20 28.96
C GLN A 504 -7.48 23.76 29.25
N MET A 505 -7.43 22.89 28.24
CA MET A 505 -6.84 21.56 28.37
C MET A 505 -5.32 21.61 28.61
N LEU A 506 -4.59 22.46 27.88
CA LEU A 506 -3.14 22.66 28.07
C LEU A 506 -2.78 23.29 29.42
N ALA A 507 -3.69 24.09 29.99
CA ALA A 507 -3.57 24.73 31.31
C ALA A 507 -4.10 23.87 32.46
N SER A 508 -4.54 22.64 32.19
CA SER A 508 -5.04 21.68 33.18
C SER A 508 -4.13 20.44 33.23
N PRO A 509 -3.98 19.80 34.40
CA PRO A 509 -3.30 18.50 34.46
C PRO A 509 -4.20 17.45 33.78
N LEU A 510 -3.58 16.43 33.19
CA LEU A 510 -4.28 15.53 32.27
C LEU A 510 -5.48 14.81 32.93
N GLU A 511 -5.44 14.55 34.24
CA GLU A 511 -6.52 13.84 34.94
C GLU A 511 -7.77 14.72 35.09
N HIS A 512 -7.58 16.05 35.13
CA HIS A 512 -8.68 17.02 35.11
C HIS A 512 -9.27 17.18 33.69
N VAL A 513 -8.46 16.98 32.64
CA VAL A 513 -8.89 16.95 31.24
C VAL A 513 -9.70 15.69 30.96
N GLU A 514 -9.20 14.53 31.36
CA GLU A 514 -9.88 13.25 31.16
C GLU A 514 -11.17 13.12 31.98
N ALA A 515 -11.19 13.64 33.21
CA ALA A 515 -12.42 13.80 33.96
C ALA A 515 -13.44 14.71 33.24
N GLU A 516 -12.99 15.69 32.45
CA GLU A 516 -13.86 16.52 31.61
C GLU A 516 -14.34 15.82 30.34
N ILE A 517 -13.47 15.06 29.66
CA ILE A 517 -13.86 14.20 28.54
C ILE A 517 -14.98 13.25 28.98
N LEU A 518 -14.79 12.54 30.10
CA LEU A 518 -15.81 11.65 30.65
C LEU A 518 -17.08 12.41 31.07
N ARG A 519 -16.96 13.58 31.70
CA ARG A 519 -18.14 14.39 32.08
C ARG A 519 -18.90 14.92 30.87
N LYS A 520 -18.26 15.30 29.77
CA LYS A 520 -18.95 15.72 28.54
C LYS A 520 -19.57 14.53 27.81
N ALA A 521 -18.87 13.39 27.76
CA ALA A 521 -19.39 12.16 27.16
C ALA A 521 -20.60 11.56 27.89
N THR A 522 -20.85 11.95 29.15
CA THR A 522 -21.95 11.48 30.01
C THR A 522 -22.96 12.59 30.37
N LYS A 523 -22.91 13.76 29.73
CA LYS A 523 -23.79 14.90 30.05
C LYS A 523 -24.53 15.39 28.81
N GLY A 524 -25.76 14.90 28.65
CA GLY A 524 -26.66 15.34 27.59
C GLY A 524 -27.85 14.40 27.44
N LEU A 525 -28.54 14.49 26.29
CA LEU A 525 -29.43 13.43 25.83
C LEU A 525 -28.59 12.44 25.01
N GLY A 526 -28.26 11.30 25.62
CA GLY A 526 -27.39 10.28 25.04
C GLY A 526 -25.94 10.38 25.52
N THR A 527 -25.18 9.33 25.23
CA THR A 527 -23.80 9.11 25.66
C THR A 527 -22.87 9.23 24.44
N THR A 528 -21.58 9.53 24.65
CA THR A 528 -20.56 9.53 23.59
C THR A 528 -19.50 8.47 23.89
N GLU A 529 -19.83 7.22 23.57
CA GLU A 529 -19.05 6.02 23.86
C GLU A 529 -17.62 6.10 23.30
N GLU A 530 -17.49 6.71 22.11
CA GLU A 530 -16.23 6.98 21.40
C GLU A 530 -15.23 7.83 22.20
N TRP A 531 -15.69 8.57 23.21
CA TRP A 531 -14.83 9.36 24.10
C TRP A 531 -14.55 8.64 25.42
N ILE A 532 -15.34 7.61 25.77
CA ILE A 532 -15.23 6.88 27.03
C ILE A 532 -14.18 5.77 26.93
N TYR A 533 -14.29 4.88 25.94
CA TYR A 533 -13.38 3.73 25.86
C TYR A 533 -11.91 4.13 25.65
N PRO A 534 -11.52 5.18 24.89
CA PRO A 534 -10.12 5.54 24.81
C PRO A 534 -9.59 5.96 26.18
N VAL A 535 -10.41 6.67 26.97
CA VAL A 535 -10.02 7.25 28.27
C VAL A 535 -9.94 6.21 29.38
N VAL A 536 -10.79 5.18 29.37
CA VAL A 536 -10.82 4.14 30.41
C VAL A 536 -9.92 2.94 30.10
N MET A 537 -9.86 2.50 28.84
CA MET A 537 -9.08 1.32 28.46
C MET A 537 -7.57 1.61 28.43
N ALA A 538 -6.75 0.57 28.62
CA ALA A 538 -5.27 0.62 28.63
C ALA A 538 -4.58 1.42 29.76
N ARG A 539 -5.33 1.84 30.79
CA ARG A 539 -4.82 2.50 32.00
C ARG A 539 -4.15 1.55 32.97
N SER A 540 -3.25 2.08 33.81
CA SER A 540 -2.83 1.42 35.04
C SER A 540 -3.81 1.64 36.20
N ASN A 541 -3.80 0.75 37.21
CA ASN A 541 -4.65 0.86 38.40
C ASN A 541 -4.47 2.21 39.14
N ALA A 542 -3.23 2.71 39.20
CA ALA A 542 -2.90 3.99 39.83
C ALA A 542 -3.52 5.18 39.08
N GLU A 543 -3.53 5.15 37.75
CA GLU A 543 -4.18 6.16 36.91
C GLU A 543 -5.70 6.15 37.07
N ILE A 544 -6.31 4.96 37.16
CA ILE A 544 -7.75 4.81 37.40
C ILE A 544 -8.12 5.35 38.79
N ALA A 545 -7.31 5.07 39.82
CA ALA A 545 -7.52 5.61 41.17
C ALA A 545 -7.42 7.13 41.21
N LEU A 546 -6.41 7.71 40.56
CA LEU A 546 -6.24 9.16 40.42
C LEU A 546 -7.41 9.81 39.66
N LEU A 547 -7.88 9.18 38.57
CA LEU A 547 -9.01 9.67 37.78
C LEU A 547 -10.32 9.65 38.58
N LYS A 548 -10.62 8.56 39.30
CA LYS A 548 -11.78 8.47 40.20
C LYS A 548 -11.77 9.58 41.25
N LYS A 549 -10.63 9.75 41.94
CA LYS A 549 -10.42 10.80 42.94
C LYS A 549 -10.66 12.19 42.35
N THR A 550 -10.03 12.48 41.21
CA THR A 550 -10.15 13.77 40.51
C THR A 550 -11.59 14.06 40.08
N PHE A 551 -12.30 13.06 39.56
CA PHE A 551 -13.69 13.24 39.13
C PHE A 551 -14.61 13.54 40.32
N ALA A 552 -14.42 12.86 41.45
CA ALA A 552 -15.15 13.14 42.69
C ALA A 552 -14.82 14.53 43.25
N GLU A 553 -13.56 14.95 43.24
CA GLU A 553 -13.14 16.30 43.66
C GLU A 553 -13.67 17.41 42.75
N LYS A 554 -13.70 17.19 41.42
CA LYS A 554 -14.10 18.19 40.42
C LYS A 554 -15.62 18.34 40.27
N TYR A 555 -16.41 17.29 40.51
CA TYR A 555 -17.86 17.28 40.26
C TYR A 555 -18.74 16.85 41.44
N GLY A 556 -18.17 16.32 42.53
CA GLY A 556 -18.95 15.77 43.66
C GLY A 556 -19.66 14.44 43.38
N ASP A 557 -19.42 13.85 42.21
CA ASP A 557 -20.06 12.63 41.70
C ASP A 557 -19.10 11.44 41.71
N ASP A 558 -19.61 10.24 41.99
CA ASP A 558 -18.85 8.99 41.82
C ASP A 558 -18.80 8.59 40.34
N LEU A 559 -17.59 8.56 39.76
CA LEU A 559 -17.38 8.23 38.33
C LEU A 559 -17.91 6.85 37.94
N VAL A 560 -17.77 5.85 38.82
CA VAL A 560 -18.22 4.48 38.58
C VAL A 560 -19.74 4.41 38.62
N LYS A 561 -20.39 5.21 39.47
CA LYS A 561 -21.85 5.36 39.52
C LYS A 561 -22.38 6.06 38.28
N ILE A 562 -21.74 7.14 37.81
CA ILE A 562 -22.11 7.85 36.57
C ILE A 562 -22.00 6.92 35.37
N LEU A 563 -20.85 6.28 35.13
CA LEU A 563 -20.67 5.33 34.02
C LEU A 563 -21.61 4.12 34.14
N SER A 564 -21.95 3.68 35.35
CA SER A 564 -22.96 2.64 35.58
C SER A 564 -24.40 3.12 35.35
N GLY A 565 -24.67 4.42 35.28
CA GLY A 565 -25.98 4.99 34.93
C GLY A 565 -26.13 5.17 33.42
N GLU A 566 -25.13 5.79 32.79
CA GLU A 566 -25.15 6.19 31.38
C GLU A 566 -24.84 5.05 30.38
N LEU A 567 -24.27 3.93 30.84
CA LEU A 567 -23.92 2.78 30.00
C LEU A 567 -24.87 1.59 30.22
N SER A 568 -25.12 0.86 29.13
CA SER A 568 -25.90 -0.38 29.09
C SER A 568 -25.18 -1.50 28.31
N GLY A 569 -25.78 -2.69 28.27
CA GLY A 569 -25.28 -3.85 27.51
C GLY A 569 -23.85 -4.26 27.87
N ASP A 570 -23.14 -4.83 26.89
CA ASP A 570 -21.79 -5.35 27.08
C ASP A 570 -20.74 -4.24 27.18
N LEU A 571 -20.98 -3.06 26.60
CA LEU A 571 -20.12 -1.90 26.81
C LEU A 571 -20.05 -1.55 28.31
N LYS A 572 -21.19 -1.56 29.01
CA LYS A 572 -21.22 -1.38 30.47
C LYS A 572 -20.38 -2.44 31.18
N LYS A 573 -20.46 -3.70 30.77
CA LYS A 573 -19.60 -4.78 31.32
C LYS A 573 -18.12 -4.44 31.11
N VAL A 574 -17.70 -4.16 29.87
CA VAL A 574 -16.31 -3.82 29.51
C VAL A 574 -15.77 -2.65 30.34
N ILE A 575 -16.48 -1.52 30.35
CA ILE A 575 -16.04 -0.29 31.02
C ILE A 575 -16.07 -0.45 32.54
N LEU A 576 -17.05 -1.14 33.11
CA LEU A 576 -17.09 -1.38 34.56
C LEU A 576 -16.05 -2.40 35.01
N THR A 577 -15.74 -3.44 34.23
CA THR A 577 -14.62 -4.35 34.52
C THR A 577 -13.30 -3.60 34.46
N ALA A 578 -13.08 -2.76 33.45
CA ALA A 578 -11.85 -1.96 33.32
C ALA A 578 -11.67 -0.96 34.48
N ILE A 579 -12.75 -0.27 34.90
CA ILE A 579 -12.64 0.76 35.94
C ILE A 579 -12.72 0.20 37.37
N ARG A 580 -13.27 -1.00 37.59
CA ARG A 580 -13.39 -1.63 38.93
C ARG A 580 -12.34 -2.71 39.19
N GLY A 581 -11.90 -3.40 38.15
CA GLY A 581 -10.91 -4.46 38.26
C GLY A 581 -9.54 -3.91 38.66
N GLU A 582 -8.82 -4.71 39.43
CA GLU A 582 -7.39 -4.52 39.65
C GLU A 582 -6.68 -5.42 38.63
N VAL A 583 -6.10 -4.80 37.60
CA VAL A 583 -5.26 -5.52 36.63
C VAL A 583 -3.99 -5.94 37.36
N ALA A 584 -3.71 -7.23 37.42
CA ALA A 584 -2.51 -7.70 38.11
C ALA A 584 -1.24 -7.24 37.37
N ASP A 585 -0.19 -6.86 38.12
CA ASP A 585 1.12 -6.62 37.53
C ASP A 585 1.65 -7.89 36.85
N PHE A 586 2.48 -7.72 35.81
CA PHE A 586 3.02 -8.85 35.07
C PHE A 586 4.06 -9.63 35.90
N ASP A 587 3.59 -10.69 36.57
CA ASP A 587 4.44 -11.73 37.17
C ASP A 587 4.71 -12.86 36.17
N ALA A 588 5.97 -13.09 35.81
CA ALA A 588 6.37 -14.14 34.88
C ALA A 588 6.13 -15.58 35.40
N SER A 589 5.98 -15.77 36.71
CA SER A 589 5.67 -17.06 37.35
C SER A 589 4.19 -17.43 37.28
N VAL A 590 3.30 -16.42 37.21
CA VAL A 590 1.85 -16.60 37.04
C VAL A 590 1.47 -16.56 35.55
N HIS A 591 1.94 -15.54 34.83
CA HIS A 591 1.65 -15.27 33.41
C HIS A 591 2.53 -16.12 32.47
N THR A 592 2.61 -17.42 32.75
CA THR A 592 3.38 -18.40 31.98
C THR A 592 2.80 -18.62 30.59
N SER A 593 3.58 -19.21 29.67
CA SER A 593 3.08 -19.65 28.37
C SER A 593 1.95 -20.68 28.48
N ALA A 594 1.99 -21.55 29.50
CA ALA A 594 0.92 -22.50 29.82
C ALA A 594 -0.37 -21.78 30.25
N LYS A 595 -0.29 -20.76 31.11
CA LYS A 595 -1.43 -19.93 31.48
C LYS A 595 -1.99 -19.17 30.27
N ALA A 596 -1.14 -18.61 29.42
CA ALA A 596 -1.58 -17.92 28.20
C ALA A 596 -2.29 -18.85 27.21
N ALA A 597 -1.87 -20.12 27.10
CA ALA A 597 -2.57 -21.13 26.32
C ALA A 597 -3.93 -21.50 26.95
N ALA A 598 -4.00 -21.66 28.28
CA ALA A 598 -5.26 -21.93 28.98
C ALA A 598 -6.25 -20.76 28.88
N ASP A 599 -5.77 -19.52 28.90
CA ASP A 599 -6.59 -18.31 28.71
C ASP A 599 -7.05 -18.15 27.25
N ALA A 600 -6.21 -18.52 26.28
CA ALA A 600 -6.62 -18.63 24.89
C ALA A 600 -7.73 -19.69 24.69
N ASP A 601 -7.63 -20.84 25.37
CA ASP A 601 -8.67 -21.88 25.36
C ASP A 601 -9.98 -21.37 25.97
N ALA A 602 -9.88 -20.67 27.11
CA ALA A 602 -11.04 -20.09 27.77
C ALA A 602 -11.71 -19.00 26.92
N LEU A 603 -10.94 -18.17 26.19
CA LEU A 603 -11.48 -17.21 25.22
C LEU A 603 -12.20 -17.88 24.06
N TYR A 604 -11.63 -18.95 23.49
CA TYR A 604 -12.27 -19.66 22.38
C TYR A 604 -13.57 -20.32 22.84
N ASN A 605 -13.53 -21.02 23.98
CA ASN A 605 -14.71 -21.66 24.58
C ASN A 605 -15.77 -20.64 25.06
N ALA A 606 -15.37 -19.38 25.29
CA ALA A 606 -16.28 -18.27 25.59
C ALA A 606 -16.80 -17.55 24.34
N GLY A 607 -16.17 -17.69 23.17
CA GLY A 607 -16.58 -17.07 21.91
C GLY A 607 -16.83 -18.10 20.81
N GLU A 608 -16.00 -18.09 19.77
CA GLU A 608 -16.14 -18.88 18.53
C GLU A 608 -16.40 -20.40 18.73
N GLY A 609 -16.00 -20.98 19.87
CA GLY A 609 -16.24 -22.37 20.23
C GLY A 609 -17.68 -22.72 20.63
N ARG A 610 -18.59 -21.74 20.67
CA ARG A 610 -20.00 -21.91 21.09
C ARG A 610 -20.95 -21.01 20.28
N MET A 611 -22.23 -21.35 20.27
CA MET A 611 -23.26 -20.47 19.70
C MET A 611 -23.59 -19.34 20.67
N GLY A 612 -23.13 -18.13 20.35
CA GLY A 612 -23.29 -16.93 21.17
C GLY A 612 -22.30 -16.87 22.33
N THR A 613 -21.80 -15.68 22.61
CA THR A 613 -20.64 -15.43 23.48
C THR A 613 -20.98 -15.54 24.98
N ASP A 614 -20.06 -16.04 25.79
CA ASP A 614 -20.00 -15.73 27.23
C ASP A 614 -19.18 -14.45 27.41
N GLU A 615 -19.87 -13.30 27.31
CA GLU A 615 -19.19 -12.01 27.32
C GLU A 615 -18.50 -11.76 28.66
N THR A 616 -18.99 -12.34 29.76
CA THR A 616 -18.42 -12.11 31.09
C THR A 616 -17.04 -12.76 31.21
N THR A 617 -16.92 -14.02 30.82
CA THR A 617 -15.63 -14.72 30.78
C THR A 617 -14.68 -14.07 29.77
N PHE A 618 -15.17 -13.76 28.58
CA PHE A 618 -14.37 -13.16 27.51
C PHE A 618 -13.80 -11.79 27.90
N ILE A 619 -14.64 -10.91 28.46
CA ILE A 619 -14.25 -9.57 28.94
C ILE A 619 -13.27 -9.69 30.09
N ASN A 620 -13.53 -10.54 31.09
CA ASN A 620 -12.66 -10.66 32.27
C ASN A 620 -11.25 -11.12 31.89
N ILE A 621 -11.10 -12.09 30.98
CA ILE A 621 -9.79 -12.56 30.53
C ILE A 621 -8.99 -11.44 29.85
N LEU A 622 -9.60 -10.67 28.95
CA LEU A 622 -8.89 -9.61 28.22
C LEU A 622 -8.63 -8.36 29.06
N VAL A 623 -9.61 -7.93 29.86
CA VAL A 623 -9.55 -6.65 30.58
C VAL A 623 -8.71 -6.73 31.85
N LEU A 624 -8.68 -7.89 32.53
CA LEU A 624 -7.94 -8.07 33.79
C LEU A 624 -6.52 -8.63 33.59
N SER A 625 -6.15 -9.00 32.36
CA SER A 625 -4.80 -9.47 32.03
C SER A 625 -3.82 -8.31 31.79
N PRO A 626 -2.60 -8.35 32.36
CA PRO A 626 -1.57 -7.36 32.02
C PRO A 626 -1.19 -7.43 30.54
N ALA A 627 -0.77 -6.29 29.98
CA ALA A 627 -0.51 -6.12 28.54
C ALA A 627 0.45 -7.17 27.94
N GLU A 628 1.53 -7.53 28.65
CA GLU A 628 2.43 -8.59 28.19
C GLU A 628 1.76 -9.97 28.14
N HIS A 629 0.85 -10.26 29.08
CA HIS A 629 0.07 -11.49 29.06
C HIS A 629 -0.96 -11.49 27.94
N VAL A 630 -1.62 -10.35 27.64
CA VAL A 630 -2.52 -10.21 26.48
C VAL A 630 -1.78 -10.50 25.16
N ARG A 631 -0.51 -10.09 25.02
CA ARG A 631 0.33 -10.48 23.87
C ARG A 631 0.59 -11.97 23.80
N ARG A 632 0.88 -12.62 24.94
CA ARG A 632 1.09 -14.07 25.03
C ARG A 632 -0.20 -14.84 24.72
N ILE A 633 -1.35 -14.38 25.22
CA ILE A 633 -2.68 -14.91 24.92
C ILE A 633 -2.92 -14.79 23.42
N ASN A 634 -2.75 -13.61 22.80
CA ASN A 634 -2.97 -13.46 21.36
C ASN A 634 -2.04 -14.37 20.52
N SER A 635 -0.77 -14.52 20.92
CA SER A 635 0.15 -15.47 20.27
C SER A 635 -0.32 -16.92 20.41
N ALA A 636 -0.73 -17.36 21.60
CA ALA A 636 -1.25 -18.71 21.83
C ALA A 636 -2.59 -18.96 21.10
N TYR A 637 -3.46 -17.95 21.06
CA TYR A 637 -4.76 -17.96 20.41
C TYR A 637 -4.62 -18.08 18.89
N VAL A 638 -3.76 -17.27 18.26
CA VAL A 638 -3.38 -17.43 16.84
C VAL A 638 -2.81 -18.82 16.57
N THR A 639 -1.86 -19.27 17.40
CA THR A 639 -1.22 -20.60 17.28
C THR A 639 -2.22 -21.76 17.26
N LYS A 640 -3.25 -21.69 18.11
CA LYS A 640 -4.19 -22.80 18.31
C LYS A 640 -5.43 -22.67 17.43
N TYR A 641 -5.98 -21.47 17.31
CA TYR A 641 -7.30 -21.22 16.72
C TYR A 641 -7.28 -20.54 15.34
N ASN A 642 -6.15 -19.97 14.89
CA ASN A 642 -5.97 -19.32 13.55
C ASN A 642 -6.79 -18.06 13.29
N THR A 643 -7.34 -17.53 14.35
CA THR A 643 -7.97 -16.22 14.41
C THR A 643 -7.12 -15.43 15.40
N SER A 644 -6.94 -14.14 15.19
CA SER A 644 -6.38 -13.29 16.23
C SER A 644 -7.44 -13.02 17.29
N VAL A 645 -7.04 -12.61 18.49
CA VAL A 645 -8.01 -12.14 19.50
C VAL A 645 -8.83 -10.98 18.94
N THR A 646 -8.27 -10.14 18.06
CA THR A 646 -9.02 -9.12 17.33
C THR A 646 -10.07 -9.70 16.37
N GLY A 647 -9.75 -10.78 15.63
CA GLY A 647 -10.70 -11.46 14.73
C GLY A 647 -11.86 -12.12 15.49
N ALA A 648 -11.57 -12.73 16.65
CA ALA A 648 -12.60 -13.24 17.55
C ALA A 648 -13.51 -12.13 18.08
N ILE A 649 -12.94 -11.00 18.56
CA ILE A 649 -13.75 -9.83 18.96
C ILE A 649 -14.57 -9.28 17.78
N GLU A 650 -14.02 -9.28 16.57
CA GLU A 650 -14.72 -8.80 15.38
C GLU A 650 -15.93 -9.65 14.99
N THR A 651 -15.91 -10.95 15.32
CA THR A 651 -16.95 -11.92 14.99
C THR A 651 -18.00 -12.01 16.10
N GLU A 652 -17.56 -12.06 17.35
CA GLU A 652 -18.41 -12.31 18.53
C GLU A 652 -19.13 -11.05 19.04
N PHE A 653 -18.47 -9.88 18.99
CA PHE A 653 -19.03 -8.64 19.53
C PHE A 653 -19.54 -7.71 18.43
N SER A 654 -20.47 -6.83 18.79
CA SER A 654 -20.95 -5.76 17.91
C SER A 654 -21.04 -4.42 18.65
N GLY A 655 -21.36 -3.35 17.92
CA GLY A 655 -21.50 -2.00 18.48
C GLY A 655 -20.28 -1.54 19.28
N ASP A 656 -20.53 -0.81 20.36
CA ASP A 656 -19.49 -0.19 21.17
C ASP A 656 -18.68 -1.15 22.04
N ALA A 657 -19.25 -2.30 22.42
CA ALA A 657 -18.50 -3.34 23.12
C ALA A 657 -17.34 -3.86 22.27
N LYS A 658 -17.60 -4.12 20.98
CA LYS A 658 -16.57 -4.44 19.97
C LYS A 658 -15.54 -3.31 19.86
N ARG A 659 -15.98 -2.04 19.76
CA ARG A 659 -15.05 -0.89 19.67
C ARG A 659 -14.12 -0.77 20.88
N ALA A 660 -14.66 -0.92 22.09
CA ALA A 660 -13.90 -0.83 23.34
C ALA A 660 -12.90 -1.99 23.51
N LEU A 661 -13.30 -3.23 23.20
CA LEU A 661 -12.43 -4.41 23.27
C LEU A 661 -11.34 -4.38 22.19
N LEU A 662 -11.67 -3.98 20.96
CA LEU A 662 -10.67 -3.78 19.91
C LEU A 662 -9.69 -2.67 20.28
N PHE A 663 -10.16 -1.55 20.84
CA PHE A 663 -9.27 -0.49 21.30
C PHE A 663 -8.28 -1.00 22.36
N LEU A 664 -8.75 -1.78 23.36
CA LEU A 664 -7.87 -2.38 24.36
C LEU A 664 -6.81 -3.29 23.70
N VAL A 665 -7.22 -4.29 22.92
CA VAL A 665 -6.29 -5.28 22.37
C VAL A 665 -5.33 -4.63 21.36
N ARG A 666 -5.82 -3.75 20.49
CA ARG A 666 -4.97 -3.01 19.53
C ARG A 666 -4.01 -2.04 20.23
N SER A 667 -4.37 -1.44 21.38
CA SER A 667 -3.45 -0.59 22.15
C SER A 667 -2.24 -1.36 22.73
N VAL A 668 -2.38 -2.68 22.89
CA VAL A 668 -1.32 -3.57 23.38
C VAL A 668 -0.47 -4.12 22.23
N LEU A 669 -1.10 -4.41 21.08
CA LEU A 669 -0.46 -5.02 19.90
C LEU A 669 0.16 -4.00 18.93
N GLU A 670 -0.53 -2.91 18.65
CA GLU A 670 -0.23 -1.95 17.57
C GLU A 670 -0.60 -0.49 17.94
N PRO A 671 -0.14 0.05 19.09
CA PRO A 671 -0.62 1.31 19.66
C PRO A 671 -0.50 2.52 18.71
N VAL A 672 0.60 2.65 17.97
CA VAL A 672 0.83 3.85 17.13
C VAL A 672 -0.06 3.83 15.86
N GLU A 673 -0.37 2.65 15.34
CA GLU A 673 -1.26 2.46 14.18
C GLU A 673 -2.72 2.71 14.58
N LEU A 674 -3.16 2.15 15.71
CA LEU A 674 -4.46 2.46 16.33
C LEU A 674 -4.65 3.97 16.56
N LEU A 675 -3.62 4.68 17.05
CA LEU A 675 -3.71 6.11 17.29
C LEU A 675 -3.71 6.92 15.98
N ALA A 676 -2.95 6.52 14.95
CA ALA A 676 -3.03 7.17 13.64
C ALA A 676 -4.45 7.06 13.04
N GLU A 677 -5.12 5.91 13.20
CA GLU A 677 -6.54 5.75 12.83
C GLU A 677 -7.50 6.58 13.69
N LEU A 678 -7.25 6.72 15.00
CA LEU A 678 -8.06 7.58 15.89
C LEU A 678 -7.95 9.07 15.50
N PHE A 679 -6.76 9.51 15.09
CA PHE A 679 -6.55 10.84 14.55
C PHE A 679 -7.26 11.03 13.19
N GLU A 680 -7.20 10.06 12.27
CA GLU A 680 -7.91 10.22 10.99
C GLU A 680 -9.44 10.14 11.14
N THR A 681 -9.98 9.29 12.02
CA THR A 681 -11.43 9.23 12.27
C THR A 681 -11.96 10.51 12.90
N THR A 682 -11.19 11.15 13.78
CA THR A 682 -11.52 12.50 14.27
C THR A 682 -11.32 13.59 13.22
N LEU A 683 -10.29 13.54 12.38
CA LEU A 683 -10.07 14.51 11.30
C LEU A 683 -11.07 14.40 10.14
N LYS A 684 -11.65 13.22 9.89
CA LYS A 684 -12.81 13.04 9.00
C LYS A 684 -14.08 13.70 9.55
N SER A 685 -14.25 13.73 10.87
CA SER A 685 -15.40 14.33 11.55
C SER A 685 -15.15 15.75 12.09
N ALA A 686 -13.94 16.30 11.91
CA ALA A 686 -13.48 17.50 12.63
C ALA A 686 -14.25 18.80 12.31
N GLY A 687 -15.01 18.86 11.21
CA GLY A 687 -16.02 19.92 11.00
C GLY A 687 -17.16 19.94 12.03
N LYS A 688 -17.21 18.95 12.94
CA LYS A 688 -18.12 18.86 14.10
C LYS A 688 -17.43 18.47 15.42
N ASN A 689 -16.15 18.07 15.40
CA ASN A 689 -15.48 17.35 16.50
C ASN A 689 -14.16 18.01 16.96
N ALA A 690 -14.04 19.34 16.91
CA ALA A 690 -12.86 20.06 17.39
C ALA A 690 -12.49 19.70 18.86
N TYR A 691 -13.47 19.53 19.75
CA TYR A 691 -13.23 19.05 21.12
C TYR A 691 -12.50 17.71 21.17
N GLY A 692 -12.90 16.75 20.31
CA GLY A 692 -12.27 15.42 20.24
C GLY A 692 -10.84 15.48 19.74
N LEU A 693 -10.56 16.30 18.72
CA LEU A 693 -9.20 16.51 18.22
C LEU A 693 -8.31 17.16 19.31
N SER A 694 -8.81 18.20 20.00
CA SER A 694 -8.11 18.82 21.13
C SER A 694 -7.80 17.81 22.25
N ALA A 695 -8.78 16.97 22.60
CA ALA A 695 -8.63 15.92 23.61
C ALA A 695 -7.53 14.91 23.23
N TRP A 696 -7.50 14.43 21.98
CA TRP A 696 -6.50 13.46 21.54
C TRP A 696 -5.10 14.07 21.39
N VAL A 697 -4.99 15.32 20.92
CA VAL A 697 -3.72 16.05 20.83
C VAL A 697 -3.09 16.23 22.22
N VAL A 698 -3.87 16.65 23.21
CA VAL A 698 -3.35 16.83 24.59
C VAL A 698 -3.05 15.49 25.25
N ARG A 699 -3.92 14.49 25.08
CA ARG A 699 -3.80 13.20 25.76
C ARG A 699 -2.69 12.31 25.22
N TYR A 700 -2.51 12.30 23.90
CA TYR A 700 -1.46 11.51 23.24
C TYR A 700 -0.22 12.35 22.90
N TYR A 701 -0.02 13.49 23.56
CA TYR A 701 1.08 14.44 23.34
C TYR A 701 2.45 13.75 23.24
N ARG A 702 2.78 12.84 24.17
CA ARG A 702 4.02 12.04 24.17
C ARG A 702 4.20 11.12 22.96
N LEU A 703 3.12 10.78 22.23
CA LEU A 703 3.13 9.88 21.09
C LEU A 703 2.98 10.62 19.74
N LEU A 704 2.74 11.94 19.72
CA LEU A 704 2.44 12.69 18.49
C LEU A 704 3.54 12.55 17.41
N VAL A 705 4.81 12.51 17.81
CA VAL A 705 5.94 12.31 16.89
C VAL A 705 5.83 10.95 16.17
N HIS A 706 5.56 9.88 16.91
CA HIS A 706 5.37 8.54 16.33
C HIS A 706 4.07 8.43 15.53
N ILE A 707 2.99 9.05 16.01
CA ILE A 707 1.69 9.10 15.32
C ILE A 707 1.85 9.78 13.95
N ARG A 708 2.56 10.91 13.85
CA ARG A 708 2.82 11.59 12.57
C ARG A 708 3.56 10.67 11.58
N ILE A 709 4.58 9.95 12.04
CA ILE A 709 5.37 9.03 11.20
C ILE A 709 4.49 7.88 10.66
N MET A 710 3.69 7.23 11.54
CA MET A 710 2.79 6.16 11.09
C MET A 710 1.63 6.70 10.24
N TYR A 711 1.11 7.88 10.54
CA TYR A 711 0.08 8.53 9.75
C TYR A 711 0.55 8.77 8.30
N MET A 712 1.78 9.27 8.11
CA MET A 712 2.38 9.41 6.77
C MET A 712 2.57 8.05 6.07
N ARG A 713 2.94 7.00 6.81
CA ARG A 713 3.06 5.64 6.26
C ARG A 713 1.71 5.07 5.78
N LEU A 714 0.65 5.25 6.56
CA LEU A 714 -0.68 4.67 6.32
C LEU A 714 -1.48 5.46 5.27
N TYR A 715 -1.46 6.80 5.35
CA TYR A 715 -2.32 7.67 4.56
C TYR A 715 -1.59 8.41 3.42
N ARG A 716 -0.24 8.30 3.34
CA ARG A 716 0.59 8.98 2.32
C ARG A 716 0.43 10.51 2.29
N GLN A 717 0.00 11.08 3.41
CA GLN A 717 -0.17 12.51 3.63
C GLN A 717 0.37 12.85 5.01
N GLU A 718 1.00 14.01 5.17
CA GLU A 718 1.43 14.47 6.49
C GLU A 718 0.22 14.83 7.37
N LEU A 719 0.25 14.39 8.63
CA LEU A 719 -0.76 14.74 9.62
C LEU A 719 -0.88 16.27 9.81
N ARG A 720 0.23 17.00 9.64
CA ARG A 720 0.29 18.46 9.70
C ARG A 720 -0.58 19.10 8.60
N THR A 721 -0.33 18.75 7.34
CA THR A 721 -1.13 19.18 6.17
C THR A 721 -2.59 18.74 6.29
N ARG A 722 -2.85 17.54 6.83
CA ARG A 722 -4.21 17.06 7.07
C ARG A 722 -4.97 17.96 8.06
N ILE A 723 -4.34 18.35 9.17
CA ILE A 723 -4.90 19.27 10.17
C ILE A 723 -5.09 20.67 9.56
N GLU A 724 -4.10 21.15 8.79
CA GLU A 724 -4.17 22.46 8.12
C GLU A 724 -5.34 22.62 7.16
N GLY A 725 -5.76 21.50 6.52
CA GLY A 725 -6.91 21.44 5.62
C GLY A 725 -8.28 21.24 6.29
N VAL A 726 -8.36 21.11 7.62
CA VAL A 726 -9.64 20.92 8.34
C VAL A 726 -9.85 21.91 9.49
N ALA A 727 -8.79 22.27 10.21
CA ALA A 727 -8.83 23.35 11.20
C ALA A 727 -8.61 24.71 10.53
N SER A 728 -9.09 25.79 11.15
CA SER A 728 -8.86 27.17 10.67
C SER A 728 -8.63 28.15 11.82
N GLY A 729 -8.23 29.38 11.48
CA GLY A 729 -7.99 30.46 12.45
C GLY A 729 -6.93 30.17 13.51
N GLU A 730 -7.07 30.81 14.66
CA GLU A 730 -6.17 30.70 15.82
C GLU A 730 -6.17 29.28 16.43
N TYR A 731 -7.30 28.57 16.36
CA TYR A 731 -7.39 27.17 16.81
C TYR A 731 -6.43 26.26 16.03
N ARG A 732 -6.35 26.42 14.70
CA ARG A 732 -5.35 25.71 13.88
C ARG A 732 -3.92 26.06 14.31
N GLN A 733 -3.63 27.34 14.54
CA GLN A 733 -2.29 27.78 14.93
C GLN A 733 -1.89 27.18 16.28
N LEU A 734 -2.80 27.14 17.26
CA LEU A 734 -2.55 26.50 18.55
C LEU A 734 -2.36 24.99 18.42
N LEU A 735 -3.21 24.30 17.64
CA LEU A 735 -3.04 22.87 17.35
C LEU A 735 -1.64 22.58 16.80
N LEU A 736 -1.23 23.28 15.75
CA LEU A 736 0.09 23.10 15.13
C LEU A 736 1.22 23.40 16.12
N SER A 737 1.08 24.44 16.93
CA SER A 737 2.06 24.77 17.99
C SER A 737 2.20 23.66 19.04
N VAL A 738 1.16 22.85 19.29
CA VAL A 738 1.25 21.66 20.17
C VAL A 738 2.04 20.53 19.50
N PHE A 739 1.91 20.31 18.19
CA PHE A 739 2.74 19.36 17.45
C PHE A 739 4.20 19.84 17.40
N ASP A 740 4.44 21.11 17.07
CA ASP A 740 5.76 21.71 17.02
C ASP A 740 6.46 21.64 18.41
N ALA A 741 5.71 21.82 19.51
CA ALA A 741 6.21 21.63 20.88
C ALA A 741 6.52 20.16 21.21
N ALA A 742 5.67 19.21 20.81
CA ALA A 742 5.94 17.78 20.99
C ALA A 742 7.17 17.32 20.18
N GLU A 743 7.43 17.94 19.02
CA GLU A 743 8.64 17.70 18.23
C GLU A 743 9.89 18.34 18.87
N ALA A 744 9.77 19.51 19.51
CA ALA A 744 10.87 20.06 20.29
C ALA A 744 11.19 19.23 21.54
N GLU A 745 10.18 18.63 22.19
CA GLU A 745 10.31 17.86 23.43
C GLU A 745 10.74 16.40 23.21
N PHE A 746 10.32 15.76 22.11
CA PHE A 746 10.57 14.33 21.83
C PHE A 746 11.18 14.03 20.45
N GLY A 747 11.38 15.03 19.58
CA GLY A 747 11.83 14.85 18.19
C GLY A 747 13.34 14.72 17.98
N THR A 748 14.13 14.49 19.03
CA THR A 748 15.60 14.41 18.92
C THR A 748 16.09 13.10 18.29
N SER A 749 15.96 13.01 16.96
CA SER A 749 16.97 12.37 16.10
C SER A 749 17.07 13.02 14.71
N ALA A 750 16.84 14.34 14.59
CA ALA A 750 17.00 15.09 13.34
C ALA A 750 17.30 16.60 13.50
N SER A 751 18.34 16.96 14.26
CA SER A 751 19.13 18.18 13.99
C SER A 751 20.38 18.24 14.88
N GLY A 752 21.53 18.57 14.28
CA GLY A 752 22.72 18.89 15.04
C GLY A 752 22.63 20.33 15.56
N SER A 753 22.74 20.51 16.87
CA SER A 753 22.95 21.82 17.49
C SER A 753 24.28 21.84 18.22
N ALA A 754 25.31 22.41 17.59
CA ALA A 754 26.50 22.82 18.30
C ALA A 754 26.15 24.00 19.21
N SER A 755 26.20 23.80 20.53
CA SER A 755 26.19 24.89 21.50
C SER A 755 27.31 24.69 22.52
N GLY A 756 28.52 25.13 22.15
CA GLY A 756 29.59 25.38 23.10
C GLY A 756 29.54 26.86 23.51
N SER A 757 29.15 27.14 24.74
CA SER A 757 29.22 28.49 25.30
C SER A 757 30.66 28.82 25.72
N ALA A 758 31.25 29.84 25.10
CA ALA A 758 32.46 30.48 25.59
C ALA A 758 32.28 32.00 25.52
N SER A 759 32.32 32.65 26.69
CA SER A 759 32.32 34.10 26.81
C SER A 759 33.72 34.66 26.50
N GLY A 760 33.79 35.80 25.80
CA GLY A 760 35.07 36.43 25.48
C GLY A 760 34.92 37.71 24.67
N SER A 761 35.08 38.86 25.33
CA SER A 761 35.05 40.19 24.72
C SER A 761 36.31 40.53 23.91
N GLY A 762 36.19 41.39 22.90
CA GLY A 762 37.28 42.33 22.56
C GLY A 762 37.66 42.52 21.09
N SER A 763 37.11 43.58 20.48
CA SER A 763 37.78 44.52 19.57
C SER A 763 38.60 44.07 18.32
N ALA A 764 38.14 44.59 17.19
CA ALA A 764 38.90 45.38 16.20
C ALA A 764 39.69 44.73 15.03
N SER A 765 39.37 45.31 13.85
CA SER A 765 40.24 45.65 12.70
C SER A 765 40.75 44.59 11.71
N ALA A 766 40.21 44.70 10.50
CA ALA A 766 40.91 45.02 9.24
C ALA A 766 41.73 43.97 8.45
N SER A 767 41.30 43.85 7.18
CA SER A 767 42.10 43.85 5.95
C SER A 767 42.80 42.58 5.43
N THR A 768 42.68 42.42 4.09
CA THR A 768 43.62 41.76 3.16
C THR A 768 43.92 40.25 3.32
N SER A 769 44.27 39.47 2.29
CA SER A 769 44.07 39.51 0.83
C SER A 769 44.68 38.23 0.21
N ALA A 770 44.40 37.96 -1.07
CA ALA A 770 45.26 37.18 -1.99
C ALA A 770 45.42 35.64 -1.84
N SER A 771 44.67 34.91 -2.67
CA SER A 771 45.16 33.98 -3.73
C SER A 771 46.58 33.35 -3.67
N ALA A 772 46.63 32.01 -3.72
CA ALA A 772 47.46 31.15 -4.59
C ALA A 772 47.24 29.67 -4.15
N ALA A 773 46.95 28.63 -4.95
CA ALA A 773 47.35 28.17 -6.29
C ALA A 773 48.48 27.10 -6.28
N VAL A 774 48.24 26.00 -7.04
CA VAL A 774 49.22 25.12 -7.73
C VAL A 774 49.92 23.96 -6.97
N SER A 775 49.51 22.72 -7.33
CA SER A 775 50.34 21.51 -7.64
C SER A 775 51.26 20.86 -6.57
N SER A 776 51.81 19.65 -6.74
CA SER A 776 51.38 18.39 -7.40
C SER A 776 52.34 17.23 -7.01
N SER A 777 51.88 15.97 -7.13
CA SER A 777 52.68 14.77 -7.47
C SER A 777 53.89 14.27 -6.60
N SER A 778 53.70 13.06 -6.04
CA SER A 778 54.53 11.83 -6.26
C SER A 778 55.65 11.36 -5.29
N ALA A 779 55.60 10.04 -5.04
CA ALA A 779 56.70 9.04 -4.99
C ALA A 779 57.60 8.80 -3.73
N ALA A 780 57.17 7.81 -2.91
CA ALA A 780 57.79 6.47 -2.73
C ALA A 780 59.07 6.18 -1.88
N VAL A 781 59.10 4.93 -1.36
CA VAL A 781 60.22 3.95 -1.17
C VAL A 781 60.54 3.44 0.27
N GLY A 782 60.65 2.10 0.38
CA GLY A 782 61.28 1.31 1.47
C GLY A 782 60.28 0.57 2.39
N GLY A 783 60.27 -0.75 2.64
CA GLY A 783 61.24 -1.86 2.53
C GLY A 783 61.22 -2.64 3.88
N VAL A 784 61.40 -3.97 4.06
CA VAL A 784 62.02 -5.09 3.30
C VAL A 784 61.56 -6.47 3.87
N ALA A 785 61.36 -7.50 3.00
CA ALA A 785 61.45 -9.00 3.13
C ALA A 785 60.92 -9.76 4.41
N ILE A 786 60.68 -11.09 4.46
CA ILE A 786 61.12 -12.35 3.76
C ILE A 786 59.92 -13.36 3.83
N GLY A 787 59.70 -14.43 3.03
CA GLY A 787 60.33 -15.02 1.83
C GLY A 787 60.19 -16.57 1.77
N ALA A 788 60.14 -17.17 0.55
CA ALA A 788 60.09 -18.62 0.18
C ALA A 788 58.79 -19.43 0.56
N SER A 789 58.06 -20.19 -0.30
CA SER A 789 58.31 -21.11 -1.45
C SER A 789 58.72 -22.55 -1.05
N ALA A 790 58.25 -23.67 -1.62
CA ALA A 790 57.18 -24.01 -2.60
C ALA A 790 57.03 -25.56 -2.73
N SER A 791 55.95 -26.08 -3.37
CA SER A 791 55.82 -27.40 -4.09
C SER A 791 56.06 -28.74 -3.35
N VAL A 792 55.63 -29.96 -3.73
CA VAL A 792 54.64 -30.62 -4.64
C VAL A 792 54.60 -32.15 -4.24
N GLU A 793 53.70 -32.99 -4.81
CA GLU A 793 53.69 -34.49 -4.73
C GLU A 793 53.30 -35.15 -3.37
N GLU A 794 52.76 -36.38 -3.26
CA GLU A 794 51.96 -37.29 -4.12
C GLU A 794 51.39 -38.44 -3.23
N LYS A 795 50.35 -39.19 -3.67
CA LYS A 795 49.91 -40.54 -3.18
C LYS A 795 49.59 -40.71 -1.66
N ALA A 796 48.53 -41.39 -1.22
CA ALA A 796 48.12 -42.74 -1.59
C ALA A 796 46.71 -43.10 -1.07
N SER A 797 46.08 -44.06 -1.75
CA SER A 797 44.84 -44.77 -1.36
C SER A 797 45.09 -46.03 -0.53
N ILE A 798 44.09 -46.52 0.22
CA ILE A 798 43.74 -47.93 0.56
C ILE A 798 42.70 -47.87 1.71
N SER A 799 41.40 -48.08 1.45
CA SER A 799 40.63 -49.34 1.60
C SER A 799 40.50 -49.83 3.06
N SER A 800 39.35 -50.30 3.54
CA SER A 800 38.68 -51.51 3.05
C SER A 800 37.20 -51.61 3.45
N SER A 801 36.51 -52.59 2.87
CA SER A 801 35.07 -52.88 2.99
C SER A 801 34.73 -53.87 4.11
N SER A 802 33.49 -53.80 4.63
CA SER A 802 32.81 -54.99 5.15
C SER A 802 31.29 -54.90 4.94
N THR A 803 30.74 -55.92 4.30
CA THR A 803 29.31 -56.14 4.09
C THR A 803 28.70 -56.90 5.26
N LEU A 804 27.54 -56.47 5.77
CA LEU A 804 26.59 -57.34 6.48
C LEU A 804 25.15 -56.93 6.16
N SER A 805 24.23 -57.89 6.30
CA SER A 805 22.92 -57.89 5.65
C SER A 805 21.72 -57.90 6.61
N ALA A 806 20.56 -57.55 6.05
CA ALA A 806 19.21 -57.96 6.44
C ALA A 806 18.53 -57.35 7.70
N SER A 807 17.49 -56.55 7.41
CA SER A 807 16.16 -56.49 8.05
C SER A 807 16.01 -56.43 9.58
N ALA A 808 15.43 -55.33 10.09
CA ALA A 808 14.26 -55.37 10.98
C ALA A 808 13.56 -54.00 11.13
N LYS A 809 12.23 -54.01 10.92
CA LYS A 809 11.16 -53.23 11.58
C LYS A 809 11.42 -51.76 11.95
N GLU A 810 10.64 -50.87 11.34
CA GLU A 810 10.32 -49.56 11.91
C GLU A 810 9.74 -49.72 13.32
N ASN A 811 10.20 -48.87 14.25
CA ASN A 811 9.52 -48.65 15.52
C ASN A 811 9.61 -47.15 15.86
N VAL A 812 8.45 -46.51 15.99
CA VAL A 812 8.35 -45.06 16.18
C VAL A 812 8.64 -44.72 17.65
N SER A 813 9.54 -43.76 17.89
CA SER A 813 9.59 -43.05 19.18
C SER A 813 9.95 -41.57 18.94
N ALA A 814 9.37 -40.69 19.76
CA ALA A 814 9.40 -39.25 19.55
C ALA A 814 10.45 -38.55 20.43
N GLY A 815 11.02 -37.45 19.95
CA GLY A 815 11.89 -36.59 20.75
C GLY A 815 12.19 -35.25 20.08
N SER A 816 12.00 -34.16 20.82
CA SER A 816 12.33 -32.76 20.47
C SER A 816 11.59 -32.12 19.28
N LYS A 817 10.60 -31.27 19.57
CA LYS A 817 10.02 -30.31 18.62
C LYS A 817 10.43 -28.90 19.00
N THR A 818 11.27 -28.28 18.18
CA THR A 818 11.63 -26.85 18.28
C THR A 818 10.55 -25.96 17.64
N THR A 819 10.35 -24.79 18.22
CA THR A 819 9.36 -23.77 17.83
C THR A 819 9.72 -23.10 16.51
N THR A 820 8.74 -22.93 15.62
CA THR A 820 8.87 -22.15 14.38
C THR A 820 8.00 -20.89 14.47
N SER A 821 8.62 -19.73 14.73
CA SER A 821 8.01 -18.40 14.56
C SER A 821 8.09 -17.93 13.10
N ALA A 822 7.59 -16.74 12.75
CA ALA A 822 7.73 -16.08 11.43
C ALA A 822 9.11 -16.20 10.70
N THR A 823 10.22 -16.38 11.42
CA THR A 823 11.53 -16.79 10.85
C THR A 823 11.44 -18.07 10.00
N GLY A 824 10.55 -18.99 10.37
CA GLY A 824 10.19 -20.22 9.70
C GLY A 824 9.52 -20.03 8.36
N LEU A 825 8.79 -18.93 8.14
CA LEU A 825 8.19 -18.66 6.84
C LEU A 825 9.20 -18.09 5.84
N VAL A 826 10.09 -17.23 6.32
CA VAL A 826 11.24 -16.73 5.54
C VAL A 826 12.23 -17.87 5.27
N ALA A 827 12.46 -18.74 6.25
CA ALA A 827 13.27 -19.95 6.09
C ALA A 827 12.61 -20.97 5.15
N ALA A 828 11.30 -21.22 5.24
CA ALA A 828 10.58 -22.11 4.34
C ALA A 828 10.49 -21.56 2.92
N GLY A 829 10.29 -20.25 2.73
CA GLY A 829 10.29 -19.62 1.41
C GLY A 829 11.68 -19.65 0.75
N SER A 830 12.73 -19.34 1.51
CA SER A 830 14.12 -19.42 1.05
C SER A 830 14.58 -20.87 0.83
N ALA A 831 14.20 -21.81 1.69
CA ALA A 831 14.45 -23.23 1.49
C ALA A 831 13.65 -23.77 0.30
N ALA A 832 12.40 -23.35 0.08
CA ALA A 832 11.59 -23.77 -1.07
C ALA A 832 12.19 -23.30 -2.41
N MET A 833 12.86 -22.14 -2.44
CA MET A 833 13.61 -21.65 -3.59
C MET A 833 14.83 -22.52 -3.95
N SER A 834 15.49 -23.16 -2.96
CA SER A 834 16.65 -24.04 -3.16
C SER A 834 16.35 -25.56 -2.99
N SER A 835 15.11 -25.92 -2.66
CA SER A 835 14.71 -27.29 -2.27
C SER A 835 14.35 -28.17 -3.46
N LEU A 836 13.97 -27.58 -4.61
CA LEU A 836 13.47 -28.37 -5.73
C LEU A 836 14.55 -29.36 -6.22
N TYR A 837 15.79 -28.87 -6.35
CA TYR A 837 16.88 -29.62 -6.94
C TYR A 837 17.69 -30.47 -5.97
N ALA A 838 17.71 -30.17 -4.67
CA ALA A 838 18.41 -31.02 -3.71
C ALA A 838 17.96 -32.50 -3.82
N HIS A 839 16.68 -32.73 -4.13
CA HIS A 839 16.14 -34.07 -4.36
C HIS A 839 16.52 -34.67 -5.73
N TYR A 840 16.66 -33.86 -6.80
CA TYR A 840 16.99 -34.34 -8.15
C TYR A 840 18.48 -34.43 -8.42
N ALA A 841 19.31 -33.53 -7.89
CA ALA A 841 20.77 -33.59 -8.00
C ALA A 841 21.32 -34.87 -7.36
N HIS A 842 20.73 -35.29 -6.23
CA HIS A 842 21.02 -36.56 -5.57
C HIS A 842 20.60 -37.81 -6.37
N LYS A 843 19.73 -37.64 -7.38
CA LYS A 843 19.30 -38.67 -8.35
C LYS A 843 19.95 -38.53 -9.73
N GLY A 844 20.49 -37.36 -10.08
CA GLY A 844 21.21 -37.09 -11.35
C GLY A 844 22.65 -37.61 -11.38
N SER A 845 23.14 -38.09 -10.23
CA SER A 845 24.36 -38.90 -10.08
C SER A 845 24.10 -40.42 -10.21
N VAL A 846 22.84 -40.84 -10.23
CA VAL A 846 22.43 -42.25 -10.42
C VAL A 846 22.42 -42.54 -11.93
N SER A 847 22.92 -43.72 -12.34
CA SER A 847 22.93 -44.06 -13.77
C SER A 847 21.50 -44.22 -14.31
N MET A 848 21.31 -43.88 -15.59
CA MET A 848 20.00 -43.96 -16.27
C MET A 848 19.37 -45.38 -16.25
N GLU A 849 20.18 -46.41 -15.95
CA GLU A 849 19.80 -47.82 -15.88
C GLU A 849 19.47 -48.31 -14.46
N SER A 850 19.71 -47.50 -13.42
CA SER A 850 19.52 -47.87 -12.00
C SER A 850 18.40 -47.11 -11.27
N MET A 851 17.63 -46.26 -11.98
CA MET A 851 16.39 -45.68 -11.44
C MET A 851 15.28 -46.73 -11.36
N SER A 852 14.77 -46.99 -10.15
CA SER A 852 13.49 -47.67 -9.94
C SER A 852 12.33 -46.67 -10.07
N PHE A 853 11.24 -47.11 -10.71
CA PHE A 853 10.02 -46.35 -10.92
C PHE A 853 8.85 -47.04 -10.20
N SER A 854 7.90 -46.26 -9.68
CA SER A 854 6.66 -46.82 -9.11
C SER A 854 5.68 -47.20 -10.21
N ALA A 855 4.77 -48.14 -9.91
CA ALA A 855 3.70 -48.53 -10.83
C ALA A 855 2.90 -47.32 -11.33
N GLU A 856 2.61 -46.35 -10.45
CA GLU A 856 1.93 -45.09 -10.80
C GLU A 856 2.65 -44.26 -11.87
N VAL A 857 4.00 -44.23 -11.85
CA VAL A 857 4.80 -43.50 -12.85
C VAL A 857 4.84 -44.25 -14.17
N ASP A 858 4.86 -45.58 -14.13
CA ASP A 858 4.78 -46.44 -15.30
C ASP A 858 3.41 -46.34 -15.98
N GLU A 859 2.33 -46.44 -15.22
CA GLU A 859 0.96 -46.26 -15.69
C GLU A 859 0.74 -44.85 -16.25
N ALA A 860 1.22 -43.80 -15.58
CA ALA A 860 1.13 -42.43 -16.09
C ALA A 860 1.91 -42.25 -17.41
N ALA A 861 3.10 -42.83 -17.56
CA ALA A 861 3.85 -42.78 -18.81
C ALA A 861 3.14 -43.54 -19.95
N GLN A 862 2.48 -44.67 -19.63
CA GLN A 862 1.69 -45.45 -20.60
C GLN A 862 0.39 -44.74 -21.01
N GLU A 863 -0.34 -44.13 -20.07
CA GLU A 863 -1.58 -43.39 -20.42
C GLU A 863 -1.26 -42.12 -21.20
N ILE A 864 -0.14 -41.43 -20.93
CA ILE A 864 0.34 -40.34 -21.80
C ILE A 864 0.56 -40.83 -23.23
N GLN A 865 1.21 -42.00 -23.41
CA GLN A 865 1.37 -42.59 -24.74
C GLN A 865 0.00 -42.90 -25.38
N ARG A 866 -0.93 -43.49 -24.63
CA ARG A 866 -2.27 -43.86 -25.11
C ARG A 866 -3.10 -42.65 -25.54
N VAL A 867 -3.06 -41.56 -24.76
CA VAL A 867 -3.74 -40.30 -25.04
C VAL A 867 -3.14 -39.59 -26.26
N CYS A 868 -1.81 -39.50 -26.34
CA CYS A 868 -1.16 -38.70 -27.39
C CYS A 868 -1.09 -39.40 -28.76
N THR A 869 -1.30 -40.73 -28.83
CA THR A 869 -1.28 -41.50 -30.09
C THR A 869 -2.62 -41.55 -30.84
N GLY A 870 -3.68 -40.95 -30.29
CA GLY A 870 -5.00 -40.90 -30.93
C GLY A 870 -5.08 -40.01 -32.18
N ALA A 871 -6.14 -40.18 -32.97
CA ALA A 871 -6.34 -39.48 -34.25
C ALA A 871 -6.47 -37.94 -34.14
N ALA A 872 -6.73 -37.43 -32.94
CA ALA A 872 -6.49 -36.04 -32.57
C ALA A 872 -5.53 -36.02 -31.37
N SER A 873 -4.44 -35.27 -31.48
CA SER A 873 -3.52 -35.06 -30.36
C SER A 873 -4.18 -34.08 -29.40
N ASP A 874 -4.78 -34.60 -28.34
CA ASP A 874 -5.49 -33.79 -27.35
C ASP A 874 -4.48 -33.18 -26.35
N GLU A 875 -3.96 -32.01 -26.73
CA GLU A 875 -3.09 -31.20 -25.86
C GLU A 875 -3.77 -30.83 -24.53
N ALA A 876 -5.11 -30.82 -24.43
CA ALA A 876 -5.83 -30.57 -23.17
C ALA A 876 -5.86 -31.81 -22.27
N ALA A 877 -5.99 -33.02 -22.84
CA ALA A 877 -5.86 -34.27 -22.08
C ALA A 877 -4.44 -34.47 -21.54
N LEU A 878 -3.40 -34.19 -22.33
CA LEU A 878 -2.01 -34.19 -21.86
C LEU A 878 -1.80 -33.19 -20.70
N ALA A 879 -2.33 -31.97 -20.86
CA ALA A 879 -2.23 -30.94 -19.83
C ALA A 879 -2.93 -31.36 -18.53
N LYS A 880 -4.16 -31.87 -18.60
CA LYS A 880 -4.90 -32.38 -17.44
C LYS A 880 -4.15 -33.50 -16.71
N LEU A 881 -3.53 -34.42 -17.45
CA LEU A 881 -2.75 -35.51 -16.87
C LEU A 881 -1.48 -34.98 -16.17
N LEU A 882 -0.72 -34.07 -16.79
CA LEU A 882 0.47 -33.46 -16.18
C LEU A 882 0.14 -32.57 -14.96
N LEU A 883 -1.01 -31.90 -14.96
CA LEU A 883 -1.47 -31.08 -13.83
C LEU A 883 -1.93 -31.96 -12.65
N SER A 884 -2.49 -33.14 -12.91
CA SER A 884 -2.86 -34.14 -11.87
C SER A 884 -1.67 -34.82 -11.16
N LYS A 885 -0.44 -34.34 -11.38
CA LYS A 885 0.80 -34.97 -10.91
C LYS A 885 1.71 -33.93 -10.25
N SER A 886 2.38 -34.33 -9.18
CA SER A 886 3.35 -33.48 -8.47
C SER A 886 4.56 -33.15 -9.37
N VAL A 887 5.38 -32.17 -8.99
CA VAL A 887 6.58 -31.80 -9.78
C VAL A 887 7.58 -32.98 -9.81
N GLU A 888 7.66 -33.72 -8.72
CA GLU A 888 8.46 -34.92 -8.52
C GLU A 888 7.97 -36.06 -9.42
N GLN A 889 6.65 -36.28 -9.46
CA GLN A 889 6.03 -37.24 -10.37
C GLN A 889 6.24 -36.83 -11.84
N ARG A 890 6.03 -35.56 -12.22
CA ARG A 890 6.27 -35.08 -13.60
C ARG A 890 7.71 -35.33 -14.06
N TYR A 891 8.70 -35.07 -13.20
CA TYR A 891 10.11 -35.35 -13.49
C TYR A 891 10.37 -36.85 -13.71
N LEU A 892 9.84 -37.72 -12.83
CA LEU A 892 10.01 -39.17 -12.95
C LEU A 892 9.28 -39.73 -14.18
N ILE A 893 8.08 -39.24 -14.49
CA ILE A 893 7.33 -39.55 -15.71
C ILE A 893 8.14 -39.16 -16.94
N TRP A 894 8.79 -37.99 -16.96
CA TRP A 894 9.63 -37.57 -18.08
C TRP A 894 10.78 -38.54 -18.36
N TRP A 895 11.50 -38.95 -17.32
CA TRP A 895 12.57 -39.93 -17.44
C TRP A 895 12.04 -41.31 -17.85
N ARG A 896 10.95 -41.79 -17.21
CA ARG A 896 10.38 -43.09 -17.51
C ARG A 896 9.87 -43.18 -18.95
N TYR A 897 9.15 -42.16 -19.40
CA TYR A 897 8.64 -42.04 -20.75
C TYR A 897 9.77 -42.03 -21.79
N ARG A 898 10.85 -41.27 -21.54
CA ARG A 898 12.06 -41.27 -22.38
C ARG A 898 12.77 -42.63 -22.42
N ILE A 899 12.76 -43.38 -21.31
CA ILE A 899 13.33 -44.74 -21.24
C ILE A 899 12.49 -45.74 -22.06
N LEU A 900 11.17 -45.71 -21.90
CA LEU A 900 10.22 -46.63 -22.54
C LEU A 900 10.09 -46.39 -24.06
N TYR A 901 9.88 -45.13 -24.46
CA TYR A 901 9.51 -44.77 -25.85
C TYR A 901 10.63 -44.11 -26.65
N LYS A 902 11.81 -43.90 -26.05
CA LYS A 902 13.00 -43.27 -26.67
C LYS A 902 12.76 -41.88 -27.27
N GLN A 903 11.73 -41.17 -26.82
CA GLN A 903 11.35 -39.83 -27.27
C GLN A 903 10.97 -38.92 -26.08
N SER A 904 10.97 -37.61 -26.27
CA SER A 904 10.56 -36.63 -25.24
C SER A 904 9.04 -36.42 -25.24
N LEU A 905 8.43 -36.17 -24.08
CA LEU A 905 7.01 -35.76 -24.02
C LEU A 905 6.72 -34.50 -24.82
N THR A 906 7.71 -33.60 -24.95
CA THR A 906 7.57 -32.33 -25.67
C THR A 906 7.26 -32.51 -27.16
N VAL A 907 7.52 -33.67 -27.75
CA VAL A 907 7.21 -34.01 -29.15
C VAL A 907 5.70 -34.00 -29.44
N TRP A 908 4.87 -34.21 -28.41
CA TRP A 908 3.41 -34.21 -28.54
C TRP A 908 2.77 -32.82 -28.54
N VAL A 909 3.51 -31.80 -28.08
CA VAL A 909 3.03 -30.41 -28.10
C VAL A 909 3.39 -29.81 -29.45
N LYS A 910 2.39 -29.60 -30.31
CA LYS A 910 2.56 -29.12 -31.69
C LYS A 910 2.18 -27.65 -31.83
N SER A 911 1.38 -27.12 -30.91
CA SER A 911 0.97 -25.72 -30.89
C SER A 911 2.16 -24.79 -30.59
N THR A 912 2.33 -23.76 -31.41
CA THR A 912 3.30 -22.66 -31.17
C THR A 912 2.70 -21.48 -30.42
N SER A 913 1.44 -21.59 -29.98
CA SER A 913 0.78 -20.59 -29.14
C SER A 913 1.34 -20.57 -27.71
N ASP A 914 1.04 -19.53 -26.94
CA ASP A 914 1.43 -19.43 -25.53
C ASP A 914 0.94 -20.65 -24.70
N TYR A 915 -0.14 -21.31 -25.13
CA TYR A 915 -0.60 -22.58 -24.57
C TYR A 915 0.40 -23.71 -24.76
N GLY A 916 0.83 -23.91 -26.01
CA GLY A 916 1.83 -24.92 -26.34
C GLY A 916 3.15 -24.62 -25.64
N VAL A 917 3.56 -23.35 -25.56
CA VAL A 917 4.75 -22.94 -24.79
C VAL A 917 4.63 -23.31 -23.30
N LEU A 918 3.51 -22.99 -22.64
CA LEU A 918 3.28 -23.35 -21.24
C LEU A 918 3.26 -24.87 -21.03
N LEU A 919 2.57 -25.60 -21.92
CA LEU A 919 2.46 -27.04 -21.85
C LEU A 919 3.81 -27.74 -22.11
N GLN A 920 4.63 -27.21 -23.02
CA GLN A 920 5.98 -27.68 -23.29
C GLN A 920 6.91 -27.46 -22.09
N MET A 921 6.75 -26.35 -21.37
CA MET A 921 7.45 -26.12 -20.09
C MET A 921 6.99 -27.10 -19.00
N LEU A 922 5.67 -27.33 -18.85
CA LEU A 922 5.11 -28.29 -17.88
C LEU A 922 5.50 -29.75 -18.20
N ALA A 923 5.67 -30.08 -19.48
CA ALA A 923 6.13 -31.37 -19.97
C ALA A 923 7.67 -31.52 -19.97
N SER A 924 8.41 -30.53 -19.44
CA SER A 924 9.87 -30.55 -19.32
C SER A 924 10.30 -30.50 -17.85
N PRO A 925 11.42 -31.13 -17.47
CA PRO A 925 11.98 -30.95 -16.14
C PRO A 925 12.56 -29.53 -16.00
N LEU A 926 12.58 -28.98 -14.78
CA LEU A 926 12.78 -27.53 -14.58
C LEU A 926 14.13 -27.05 -15.14
N GLU A 927 15.21 -27.83 -15.01
CA GLU A 927 16.54 -27.43 -15.50
C GLU A 927 16.58 -27.30 -17.03
N HIS A 928 15.74 -28.04 -17.75
CA HIS A 928 15.59 -27.88 -19.20
C HIS A 928 14.77 -26.63 -19.56
N VAL A 929 13.83 -26.21 -18.71
CA VAL A 929 13.08 -24.95 -18.85
C VAL A 929 13.98 -23.76 -18.55
N GLU A 930 14.73 -23.79 -17.46
CA GLU A 930 15.63 -22.72 -17.04
C GLU A 930 16.81 -22.52 -17.99
N ALA A 931 17.38 -23.61 -18.52
CA ALA A 931 18.34 -23.53 -19.61
C ALA A 931 17.74 -22.86 -20.87
N GLU A 932 16.43 -23.04 -21.12
CA GLU A 932 15.75 -22.34 -22.22
C GLU A 932 15.51 -20.86 -21.95
N ILE A 933 15.10 -20.50 -20.73
CA ILE A 933 14.93 -19.10 -20.31
C ILE A 933 16.27 -18.36 -20.53
N LEU A 934 17.37 -18.93 -20.05
CA LEU A 934 18.71 -18.36 -20.24
C LEU A 934 19.09 -18.30 -21.73
N ARG A 935 18.85 -19.36 -22.51
CA ARG A 935 19.15 -19.36 -23.95
C ARG A 935 18.32 -18.33 -24.72
N LYS A 936 17.07 -18.05 -24.33
CA LYS A 936 16.27 -16.97 -24.95
C LYS A 936 16.74 -15.59 -24.51
N ALA A 937 17.10 -15.42 -23.24
CA ALA A 937 17.62 -14.17 -22.70
C ALA A 937 19.00 -13.76 -23.24
N THR A 938 19.75 -14.71 -23.82
CA THR A 938 21.08 -14.49 -24.42
C THR A 938 21.13 -14.68 -25.93
N LYS A 939 20.00 -14.87 -26.64
CA LYS A 939 19.97 -15.13 -28.08
C LYS A 939 19.17 -14.08 -28.82
N GLY A 940 19.86 -13.06 -29.32
CA GLY A 940 19.28 -12.00 -30.13
C GLY A 940 20.24 -10.83 -30.31
N LEU A 941 19.71 -9.69 -30.75
CA LEU A 941 20.39 -8.40 -30.61
C LEU A 941 20.04 -7.84 -29.23
N GLY A 942 21.01 -7.91 -28.31
CA GLY A 942 20.83 -7.51 -26.91
C GLY A 942 20.44 -8.67 -25.98
N THR A 943 20.58 -8.42 -24.69
CA THR A 943 20.30 -9.33 -23.58
C THR A 943 18.97 -8.99 -22.89
N THR A 944 18.40 -9.96 -22.19
CA THR A 944 17.21 -9.77 -21.33
C THR A 944 17.57 -10.05 -19.88
N GLU A 945 18.20 -9.08 -19.21
CA GLU A 945 18.75 -9.17 -17.86
C GLU A 945 17.70 -9.61 -16.83
N GLU A 946 16.47 -9.10 -17.00
CA GLU A 946 15.28 -9.39 -16.17
C GLU A 946 14.88 -10.88 -16.15
N TRP A 947 15.37 -11.70 -17.10
CA TRP A 947 15.16 -13.14 -17.12
C TRP A 947 16.38 -13.92 -16.60
N ILE A 948 17.56 -13.29 -16.55
CA ILE A 948 18.83 -13.91 -16.15
C ILE A 948 18.97 -13.89 -14.63
N TYR A 949 18.90 -12.72 -13.99
CA TYR A 949 19.15 -12.65 -12.54
C TYR A 949 18.16 -13.45 -11.70
N PRO A 950 16.83 -13.55 -12.00
CA PRO A 950 15.97 -14.39 -11.19
C PRO A 950 16.36 -15.86 -11.31
N VAL A 951 16.78 -16.30 -12.51
CA VAL A 951 17.19 -17.69 -12.76
C VAL A 951 18.49 -18.01 -12.05
N VAL A 952 19.45 -17.10 -12.02
CA VAL A 952 20.81 -17.37 -11.51
C VAL A 952 20.96 -17.12 -10.00
N MET A 953 20.38 -16.04 -9.46
CA MET A 953 20.57 -15.67 -8.05
C MET A 953 19.89 -16.66 -7.08
N ALA A 954 20.41 -16.73 -5.85
CA ALA A 954 19.87 -17.51 -4.74
C ALA A 954 19.79 -19.05 -4.95
N ARG A 955 20.65 -19.60 -5.81
CA ARG A 955 20.83 -21.05 -5.96
C ARG A 955 21.93 -21.61 -5.05
N SER A 956 21.82 -22.90 -4.77
CA SER A 956 22.88 -23.75 -4.24
C SER A 956 23.91 -24.16 -5.32
N ASN A 957 25.09 -24.58 -4.88
CA ASN A 957 26.17 -25.02 -5.77
C ASN A 957 25.75 -26.24 -6.63
N ALA A 958 24.98 -27.17 -6.05
CA ALA A 958 24.46 -28.35 -6.75
C ALA A 958 23.46 -27.96 -7.87
N GLU A 959 22.62 -26.95 -7.64
CA GLU A 959 21.69 -26.41 -8.63
C GLU A 959 22.40 -25.78 -9.82
N ILE A 960 23.45 -25.01 -9.54
CA ILE A 960 24.26 -24.35 -10.56
C ILE A 960 25.07 -25.38 -11.36
N ALA A 961 25.61 -26.41 -10.70
CA ALA A 961 26.30 -27.52 -11.36
C ALA A 961 25.38 -28.31 -12.30
N LEU A 962 24.16 -28.62 -11.86
CA LEU A 962 23.17 -29.29 -12.70
C LEU A 962 22.74 -28.40 -13.88
N LEU A 963 22.45 -27.12 -13.65
CA LEU A 963 22.07 -26.18 -14.69
C LEU A 963 23.16 -26.03 -15.77
N LYS A 964 24.45 -25.94 -15.37
CA LYS A 964 25.60 -25.96 -16.30
C LYS A 964 25.62 -27.25 -17.13
N LYS A 965 25.50 -28.41 -16.49
CA LYS A 965 25.48 -29.72 -17.15
C LYS A 965 24.35 -29.82 -18.17
N THR A 966 23.11 -29.51 -17.76
CA THR A 966 21.94 -29.54 -18.65
C THR A 966 22.07 -28.56 -19.80
N PHE A 967 22.60 -27.35 -19.58
CA PHE A 967 22.78 -26.39 -20.65
C PHE A 967 23.78 -26.90 -21.71
N ALA A 968 24.90 -27.47 -21.27
CA ALA A 968 25.89 -28.10 -22.15
C ALA A 968 25.31 -29.32 -22.90
N GLU A 969 24.55 -30.19 -22.22
CA GLU A 969 23.88 -31.34 -22.85
C GLU A 969 22.79 -30.92 -23.86
N LYS A 970 22.02 -29.85 -23.59
CA LYS A 970 20.89 -29.40 -24.43
C LYS A 970 21.34 -28.55 -25.63
N TYR A 971 22.41 -27.78 -25.51
CA TYR A 971 22.82 -26.79 -26.52
C TYR A 971 24.25 -26.97 -27.07
N GLY A 972 25.09 -27.82 -26.47
CA GLY A 972 26.49 -27.99 -26.88
C GLY A 972 27.42 -26.82 -26.50
N ASP A 973 26.89 -25.82 -25.78
CA ASP A 973 27.58 -24.58 -25.41
C ASP A 973 27.86 -24.53 -23.90
N ASP A 974 28.96 -23.88 -23.50
CA ASP A 974 29.23 -23.55 -22.09
C ASP A 974 28.44 -22.29 -21.67
N LEU A 975 27.53 -22.46 -20.71
CA LEU A 975 26.72 -21.39 -20.12
C LEU A 975 27.57 -20.27 -19.52
N VAL A 976 28.70 -20.60 -18.87
CA VAL A 976 29.61 -19.61 -18.27
C VAL A 976 30.25 -18.77 -19.36
N LYS A 977 30.64 -19.40 -20.47
CA LYS A 977 31.23 -18.73 -21.63
C LYS A 977 30.23 -17.79 -22.29
N ILE A 978 28.98 -18.24 -22.54
CA ILE A 978 27.92 -17.40 -23.11
C ILE A 978 27.65 -16.18 -22.23
N LEU A 979 27.35 -16.37 -20.94
CA LEU A 979 27.05 -15.25 -20.05
C LEU A 979 28.27 -14.31 -19.88
N SER A 980 29.50 -14.82 -20.01
CA SER A 980 30.69 -13.97 -20.05
C SER A 980 30.92 -13.23 -21.37
N GLY A 981 30.29 -13.65 -22.47
CA GLY A 981 30.34 -12.96 -23.76
C GLY A 981 29.25 -11.89 -23.88
N GLU A 982 28.01 -12.25 -23.52
CA GLU A 982 26.83 -11.41 -23.69
C GLU A 982 26.69 -10.32 -22.61
N LEU A 983 27.09 -10.59 -21.36
CA LEU A 983 26.97 -9.61 -20.27
C LEU A 983 28.18 -8.67 -20.19
N SER A 984 27.90 -7.42 -19.81
CA SER A 984 28.88 -6.35 -19.56
C SER A 984 28.68 -5.68 -18.18
N GLY A 985 29.59 -4.75 -17.83
CA GLY A 985 29.52 -3.97 -16.59
C GLY A 985 29.51 -4.81 -15.30
N ASP A 986 28.91 -4.25 -14.24
CA ASP A 986 28.86 -4.89 -12.92
C ASP A 986 27.85 -6.04 -12.85
N LEU A 987 26.82 -6.05 -13.70
CA LEU A 987 25.93 -7.20 -13.82
C LEU A 987 26.74 -8.46 -14.23
N LYS A 988 27.67 -8.33 -15.18
CA LYS A 988 28.58 -9.42 -15.54
C LYS A 988 29.35 -9.93 -14.32
N LYS A 989 29.85 -9.03 -13.45
CA LYS A 989 30.53 -9.40 -12.20
C LYS A 989 29.56 -10.18 -11.28
N VAL A 990 28.38 -9.64 -10.99
CA VAL A 990 27.35 -10.27 -10.13
C VAL A 990 26.99 -11.69 -10.63
N ILE A 991 26.60 -11.81 -11.90
CA ILE A 991 26.15 -13.07 -12.50
C ILE A 991 27.29 -14.09 -12.59
N LEU A 992 28.50 -13.68 -12.99
CA LEU A 992 29.63 -14.61 -13.06
C LEU A 992 30.13 -15.03 -11.68
N THR A 993 30.10 -14.16 -10.66
CA THR A 993 30.43 -14.56 -9.28
C THR A 993 29.41 -15.57 -8.76
N ALA A 994 28.11 -15.39 -9.02
CA ALA A 994 27.10 -16.37 -8.60
C ALA A 994 27.26 -17.72 -9.32
N ILE A 995 27.56 -17.73 -10.61
CA ILE A 995 27.67 -18.98 -11.38
C ILE A 995 29.01 -19.69 -11.16
N ARG A 996 30.11 -18.95 -10.95
CA ARG A 996 31.45 -19.52 -10.79
C ARG A 996 31.82 -19.77 -9.33
N GLY A 997 31.37 -18.90 -8.43
CA GLY A 997 31.64 -18.99 -7.01
C GLY A 997 30.88 -20.15 -6.38
N GLU A 998 31.56 -20.85 -5.48
CA GLU A 998 30.92 -21.79 -4.57
C GLU A 998 30.40 -20.96 -3.39
N VAL A 999 29.07 -20.82 -3.29
CA VAL A 999 28.42 -20.22 -2.11
C VAL A 999 28.80 -21.08 -0.91
N ALA A 1000 29.35 -20.48 0.13
CA ALA A 1000 29.79 -21.25 1.29
C ALA A 1000 28.57 -21.89 2.00
N ASP A 1001 28.69 -23.17 2.37
CA ASP A 1001 27.68 -23.81 3.22
C ASP A 1001 27.62 -23.11 4.58
N PHE A 1002 26.43 -23.07 5.19
CA PHE A 1002 26.25 -22.40 6.47
C PHE A 1002 26.90 -23.19 7.63
N ASP A 1003 28.13 -22.83 7.95
CA ASP A 1003 28.80 -23.22 9.19
C ASP A 1003 28.56 -22.17 10.29
N ALA A 1004 27.91 -22.58 11.40
CA ALA A 1004 27.63 -21.70 12.54
C ALA A 1004 28.88 -21.21 13.28
N SER A 1005 30.02 -21.90 13.16
CA SER A 1005 31.30 -21.53 13.76
C SER A 1005 32.04 -20.43 12.98
N VAL A 1006 31.81 -20.36 11.66
CA VAL A 1006 32.36 -19.32 10.77
C VAL A 1006 31.39 -18.14 10.67
N HIS A 1007 30.11 -18.40 10.40
CA HIS A 1007 29.05 -17.41 10.17
C HIS A 1007 28.47 -16.84 11.48
N THR A 1008 29.38 -16.45 12.38
CA THR A 1008 29.04 -15.88 13.69
C THR A 1008 28.40 -14.49 13.57
N SER A 1009 27.75 -14.04 14.65
CA SER A 1009 27.28 -12.65 14.76
C SER A 1009 28.43 -11.63 14.66
N ALA A 1010 29.64 -11.99 15.13
CA ALA A 1010 30.83 -11.17 14.99
C ALA A 1010 31.27 -11.04 13.52
N LYS A 1011 31.31 -12.15 12.77
CA LYS A 1011 31.56 -12.12 11.32
C LYS A 1011 30.51 -11.29 10.59
N ALA A 1012 29.22 -11.49 10.90
CA ALA A 1012 28.15 -10.73 10.26
C ALA A 1012 28.25 -9.22 10.54
N ALA A 1013 28.67 -8.83 11.74
CA ALA A 1013 28.93 -7.45 12.11
C ALA A 1013 30.15 -6.86 11.39
N ALA A 1014 31.21 -7.65 11.14
CA ALA A 1014 32.38 -7.24 10.38
C ALA A 1014 32.12 -7.15 8.87
N ASP A 1015 31.38 -8.11 8.31
CA ASP A 1015 30.95 -8.08 6.91
C ASP A 1015 29.98 -6.90 6.67
N ALA A 1016 29.14 -6.54 7.64
CA ALA A 1016 28.33 -5.32 7.59
C ALA A 1016 29.18 -4.04 7.59
N ASP A 1017 30.27 -3.98 8.38
CA ASP A 1017 31.20 -2.84 8.33
C ASP A 1017 31.94 -2.78 7.00
N ALA A 1018 32.33 -3.92 6.44
CA ALA A 1018 32.95 -4.00 5.13
C ALA A 1018 32.01 -3.50 4.02
N LEU A 1019 30.72 -3.84 4.07
CA LEU A 1019 29.71 -3.30 3.13
C LEU A 1019 29.51 -1.79 3.27
N TYR A 1020 29.51 -1.24 4.50
CA TYR A 1020 29.36 0.20 4.70
C TYR A 1020 30.60 0.96 4.19
N ASN A 1021 31.79 0.50 4.57
CA ASN A 1021 33.06 1.07 4.11
C ASN A 1021 33.30 0.86 2.59
N ALA A 1022 32.61 -0.08 1.96
CA ALA A 1022 32.60 -0.29 0.51
C ALA A 1022 31.59 0.58 -0.24
N GLY A 1023 30.63 1.21 0.44
CA GLY A 1023 29.57 2.01 -0.17
C GLY A 1023 29.45 3.37 0.52
N GLU A 1024 28.36 3.56 1.27
CA GLU A 1024 27.97 4.81 1.93
C GLU A 1024 29.08 5.48 2.78
N GLY A 1025 30.07 4.72 3.28
CA GLY A 1025 31.23 5.23 4.01
C GLY A 1025 32.33 5.86 3.16
N ARG A 1026 32.20 5.91 1.82
CA ARG A 1026 33.20 6.43 0.87
C ARG A 1026 32.57 7.11 -0.34
N MET A 1027 33.37 7.88 -1.08
CA MET A 1027 32.96 8.46 -2.36
C MET A 1027 33.08 7.42 -3.48
N GLY A 1028 31.94 6.91 -3.94
CA GLY A 1028 31.84 5.93 -5.02
C GLY A 1028 32.11 4.50 -4.56
N THR A 1029 31.39 3.54 -5.12
CA THR A 1029 31.26 2.17 -4.60
C THR A 1029 32.50 1.28 -4.83
N ASP A 1030 32.70 0.28 -3.98
CA ASP A 1030 33.50 -0.92 -4.27
C ASP A 1030 32.55 -2.09 -4.55
N GLU A 1031 32.23 -2.26 -5.82
CA GLU A 1031 31.28 -3.30 -6.21
C GLU A 1031 31.83 -4.70 -5.94
N THR A 1032 33.15 -4.88 -5.90
CA THR A 1032 33.74 -6.21 -5.71
C THR A 1032 33.57 -6.70 -4.28
N THR A 1033 33.68 -5.82 -3.27
CA THR A 1033 33.38 -6.15 -1.87
C THR A 1033 31.89 -6.46 -1.67
N PHE A 1034 30.98 -5.64 -2.23
CA PHE A 1034 29.53 -5.93 -2.20
C PHE A 1034 29.20 -7.29 -2.83
N ILE A 1035 29.73 -7.56 -4.03
CA ILE A 1035 29.48 -8.80 -4.77
C ILE A 1035 30.03 -10.00 -3.99
N ASN A 1036 31.28 -9.96 -3.53
CA ASN A 1036 31.89 -11.08 -2.82
C ASN A 1036 31.18 -11.38 -1.50
N ILE A 1037 30.80 -10.35 -0.72
CA ILE A 1037 30.10 -10.55 0.56
C ILE A 1037 28.68 -11.08 0.31
N LEU A 1038 27.90 -10.45 -0.56
CA LEU A 1038 26.47 -10.79 -0.69
C LEU A 1038 26.23 -12.05 -1.52
N VAL A 1039 27.01 -12.29 -2.57
CA VAL A 1039 26.80 -13.42 -3.49
C VAL A 1039 27.37 -14.74 -2.97
N LEU A 1040 28.50 -14.70 -2.24
CA LEU A 1040 29.17 -15.92 -1.76
C LEU A 1040 28.74 -16.32 -0.33
N SER A 1041 28.05 -15.45 0.40
CA SER A 1041 27.55 -15.76 1.74
C SER A 1041 26.28 -16.62 1.70
N PRO A 1042 26.15 -17.64 2.57
CA PRO A 1042 24.90 -18.37 2.72
C PRO A 1042 23.75 -17.47 3.19
N ALA A 1043 22.53 -17.81 2.77
CA ALA A 1043 21.32 -17.01 3.02
C ALA A 1043 21.12 -16.64 4.50
N GLU A 1044 21.37 -17.55 5.44
CA GLU A 1044 21.27 -17.24 6.87
C GLU A 1044 22.28 -16.18 7.33
N HIS A 1045 23.48 -16.19 6.75
CA HIS A 1045 24.49 -15.18 7.04
C HIS A 1045 24.13 -13.83 6.45
N VAL A 1046 23.56 -13.79 5.24
CA VAL A 1046 23.02 -12.54 4.64
C VAL A 1046 21.91 -11.92 5.52
N ARG A 1047 21.05 -12.74 6.16
CA ARG A 1047 20.08 -12.23 7.17
C ARG A 1047 20.78 -11.62 8.38
N ARG A 1048 21.84 -12.26 8.90
CA ARG A 1048 22.64 -11.76 10.02
C ARG A 1048 23.35 -10.46 9.65
N ILE A 1049 23.92 -10.37 8.46
CA ILE A 1049 24.55 -9.16 7.92
C ILE A 1049 23.52 -8.03 7.87
N ASN A 1050 22.35 -8.23 7.25
CA ASN A 1050 21.33 -7.18 7.16
C ASN A 1050 20.84 -6.72 8.54
N SER A 1051 20.68 -7.64 9.50
CA SER A 1051 20.35 -7.30 10.89
C SER A 1051 21.44 -6.44 11.56
N ALA A 1052 22.71 -6.83 11.41
CA ALA A 1052 23.84 -6.06 11.93
C ALA A 1052 24.00 -4.69 11.26
N TYR A 1053 23.76 -4.62 9.94
CA TYR A 1053 23.83 -3.40 9.14
C TYR A 1053 22.77 -2.38 9.58
N VAL A 1054 21.50 -2.81 9.66
CA VAL A 1054 20.40 -1.98 10.21
C VAL A 1054 20.70 -1.50 11.63
N THR A 1055 21.24 -2.38 12.48
CA THR A 1055 21.57 -2.04 13.88
C THR A 1055 22.69 -1.01 14.00
N LYS A 1056 23.66 -0.99 13.07
CA LYS A 1056 24.82 -0.09 13.11
C LYS A 1056 24.61 1.22 12.34
N TYR A 1057 24.00 1.15 11.17
CA TYR A 1057 23.98 2.24 10.19
C TYR A 1057 22.58 2.85 9.99
N ASN A 1058 21.54 2.30 10.65
CA ASN A 1058 20.15 2.78 10.59
C ASN A 1058 19.54 2.83 9.17
N THR A 1059 20.11 2.06 8.25
CA THR A 1059 19.64 1.79 6.89
C THR A 1059 19.78 0.29 6.63
N SER A 1060 19.03 -0.27 5.68
CA SER A 1060 19.14 -1.70 5.33
C SER A 1060 20.20 -1.94 4.26
N VAL A 1061 20.67 -3.18 4.13
CA VAL A 1061 21.53 -3.57 3.00
C VAL A 1061 20.81 -3.34 1.67
N THR A 1062 19.47 -3.47 1.63
CA THR A 1062 18.68 -3.08 0.44
C THR A 1062 18.72 -1.57 0.19
N GLY A 1063 18.65 -0.74 1.23
CA GLY A 1063 18.81 0.72 1.11
C GLY A 1063 20.18 1.12 0.58
N ALA A 1064 21.25 0.53 1.11
CA ALA A 1064 22.61 0.75 0.63
C ALA A 1064 22.82 0.28 -0.83
N ILE A 1065 22.20 -0.82 -1.26
CA ILE A 1065 22.21 -1.21 -2.68
C ILE A 1065 21.37 -0.23 -3.53
N GLU A 1066 20.31 0.35 -2.97
CA GLU A 1066 19.48 1.32 -3.67
C GLU A 1066 20.18 2.67 -3.91
N THR A 1067 21.09 3.08 -3.03
CA THR A 1067 21.90 4.30 -3.16
C THR A 1067 23.16 4.06 -4.00
N GLU A 1068 23.90 2.99 -3.73
CA GLU A 1068 25.23 2.75 -4.31
C GLU A 1068 25.23 2.14 -5.71
N PHE A 1069 24.18 1.40 -6.10
CA PHE A 1069 24.11 0.75 -7.41
C PHE A 1069 23.07 1.35 -8.34
N SER A 1070 23.25 1.14 -9.65
CA SER A 1070 22.25 1.49 -10.67
C SER A 1070 22.09 0.37 -11.70
N GLY A 1071 21.11 0.54 -12.61
CA GLY A 1071 20.82 -0.41 -13.69
C GLY A 1071 20.52 -1.84 -13.19
N ASP A 1072 20.88 -2.83 -14.00
CA ASP A 1072 20.56 -4.23 -13.73
C ASP A 1072 21.46 -4.88 -12.67
N ALA A 1073 22.63 -4.31 -12.38
CA ALA A 1073 23.45 -4.74 -11.24
C ALA A 1073 22.72 -4.49 -9.90
N LYS A 1074 22.11 -3.31 -9.73
CA LYS A 1074 21.20 -3.01 -8.61
C LYS A 1074 20.04 -4.00 -8.55
N ARG A 1075 19.37 -4.25 -9.67
CA ARG A 1075 18.22 -5.19 -9.73
C ARG A 1075 18.62 -6.61 -9.32
N ALA A 1076 19.77 -7.10 -9.78
CA ALA A 1076 20.26 -8.44 -9.45
C ALA A 1076 20.64 -8.57 -7.96
N LEU A 1077 21.35 -7.60 -7.39
CA LEU A 1077 21.72 -7.59 -5.97
C LEU A 1077 20.49 -7.41 -5.05
N LEU A 1078 19.55 -6.53 -5.42
CA LEU A 1078 18.28 -6.41 -4.70
C LEU A 1078 17.46 -7.69 -4.79
N PHE A 1079 17.38 -8.33 -5.96
CA PHE A 1079 16.68 -9.62 -6.09
C PHE A 1079 17.31 -10.68 -5.18
N LEU A 1080 18.65 -10.78 -5.14
CA LEU A 1080 19.36 -11.69 -4.24
C LEU A 1080 19.01 -11.43 -2.76
N VAL A 1081 19.20 -10.21 -2.27
CA VAL A 1081 18.97 -9.89 -0.85
C VAL A 1081 17.48 -9.99 -0.48
N ARG A 1082 16.57 -9.50 -1.33
CA ARG A 1082 15.12 -9.61 -1.11
C ARG A 1082 14.62 -11.06 -1.17
N SER A 1083 15.23 -11.93 -1.98
CA SER A 1083 14.88 -13.37 -2.01
C SER A 1083 15.22 -14.10 -0.71
N VAL A 1084 16.14 -13.56 0.09
CA VAL A 1084 16.55 -14.10 1.39
C VAL A 1084 15.73 -13.53 2.55
N LEU A 1085 15.28 -12.28 2.44
CA LEU A 1085 14.54 -11.54 3.47
C LEU A 1085 13.01 -11.64 3.32
N GLU A 1086 12.49 -11.50 2.10
CA GLU A 1086 11.07 -11.33 1.78
C GLU A 1086 10.65 -12.03 0.46
N PRO A 1087 10.97 -13.33 0.28
CA PRO A 1087 10.84 -14.03 -1.01
C PRO A 1087 9.43 -13.98 -1.62
N VAL A 1088 8.37 -14.08 -0.80
CA VAL A 1088 6.99 -14.15 -1.31
C VAL A 1088 6.50 -12.78 -1.83
N GLU A 1089 6.95 -11.70 -1.22
CA GLU A 1089 6.64 -10.32 -1.61
C GLU A 1089 7.38 -9.94 -2.89
N LEU A 1090 8.69 -10.22 -2.95
CA LEU A 1090 9.49 -10.10 -4.17
C LEU A 1090 8.89 -10.86 -5.36
N LEU A 1091 8.41 -12.09 -5.15
CA LEU A 1091 7.78 -12.87 -6.21
C LEU A 1091 6.40 -12.33 -6.61
N ALA A 1092 5.59 -11.83 -5.68
CA ALA A 1092 4.33 -11.16 -6.03
C ALA A 1092 4.56 -9.89 -6.87
N GLU A 1093 5.62 -9.14 -6.61
CA GLU A 1093 6.07 -8.03 -7.46
C GLU A 1093 6.55 -8.50 -8.84
N LEU A 1094 7.33 -9.58 -8.92
CA LEU A 1094 7.79 -10.15 -10.19
C LEU A 1094 6.61 -10.60 -11.10
N PHE A 1095 5.55 -11.16 -10.50
CA PHE A 1095 4.31 -11.47 -11.22
C PHE A 1095 3.56 -10.19 -11.67
N GLU A 1096 3.50 -9.12 -10.86
CA GLU A 1096 2.86 -7.88 -11.32
C GLU A 1096 3.67 -7.12 -12.38
N THR A 1097 5.01 -7.08 -12.30
CA THR A 1097 5.84 -6.43 -13.32
C THR A 1097 5.72 -7.14 -14.67
N THR A 1098 5.72 -8.48 -14.66
CA THR A 1098 5.42 -9.27 -15.86
C THR A 1098 3.98 -9.06 -16.36
N LEU A 1099 2.97 -9.03 -15.49
CA LEU A 1099 1.58 -8.78 -15.90
C LEU A 1099 1.31 -7.35 -16.41
N LYS A 1100 2.05 -6.34 -15.95
CA LYS A 1100 2.05 -4.98 -16.53
C LYS A 1100 2.63 -4.95 -17.95
N SER A 1101 3.55 -5.85 -18.27
CA SER A 1101 4.15 -5.98 -19.60
C SER A 1101 3.48 -7.02 -20.50
N ALA A 1102 2.44 -7.72 -20.03
CA ALA A 1102 1.95 -8.95 -20.64
C ALA A 1102 1.18 -8.81 -21.98
N GLY A 1103 1.09 -7.60 -22.56
CA GLY A 1103 0.86 -7.44 -24.00
C GLY A 1103 2.07 -7.81 -24.89
N LYS A 1104 3.25 -8.02 -24.29
CA LYS A 1104 4.52 -8.33 -24.99
C LYS A 1104 5.29 -9.52 -24.40
N ASN A 1105 4.93 -10.05 -23.23
CA ASN A 1105 5.76 -11.00 -22.48
C ASN A 1105 5.00 -12.20 -21.88
N ALA A 1106 4.21 -12.90 -22.70
CA ALA A 1106 3.52 -14.12 -22.27
C ALA A 1106 4.51 -15.26 -21.89
N TYR A 1107 5.66 -15.35 -22.56
CA TYR A 1107 6.70 -16.34 -22.23
C TYR A 1107 7.22 -16.18 -20.80
N GLY A 1108 7.48 -14.94 -20.35
CA GLY A 1108 7.94 -14.66 -18.99
C GLY A 1108 6.92 -15.08 -17.93
N LEU A 1109 5.63 -14.86 -18.18
CA LEU A 1109 4.56 -15.32 -17.28
C LEU A 1109 4.55 -16.85 -17.17
N SER A 1110 4.59 -17.58 -18.30
CA SER A 1110 4.69 -19.05 -18.30
C SER A 1110 5.93 -19.56 -17.57
N ALA A 1111 7.08 -18.93 -17.79
CA ALA A 1111 8.32 -19.26 -17.11
C ALA A 1111 8.21 -19.12 -15.59
N TRP A 1112 7.68 -18.00 -15.08
CA TRP A 1112 7.51 -17.79 -13.64
C TRP A 1112 6.46 -18.69 -13.01
N VAL A 1113 5.35 -18.98 -13.71
CA VAL A 1113 4.32 -19.94 -13.26
C VAL A 1113 4.89 -21.34 -13.06
N VAL A 1114 5.67 -21.85 -14.03
CA VAL A 1114 6.26 -23.19 -13.95
C VAL A 1114 7.38 -23.23 -12.91
N ARG A 1115 8.23 -22.21 -12.87
CA ARG A 1115 9.39 -22.16 -11.98
C ARG A 1115 9.01 -22.00 -10.50
N TYR A 1116 8.08 -21.11 -10.20
CA TYR A 1116 7.63 -20.85 -8.83
C TYR A 1116 6.39 -21.65 -8.44
N TYR A 1117 6.10 -22.76 -9.15
CA TYR A 1117 4.90 -23.58 -8.97
C TYR A 1117 4.62 -23.94 -7.50
N ARG A 1118 5.63 -24.41 -6.75
CA ARG A 1118 5.48 -24.74 -5.31
C ARG A 1118 5.12 -23.53 -4.44
N LEU A 1119 5.49 -22.31 -4.85
CA LEU A 1119 5.24 -21.07 -4.12
C LEU A 1119 3.97 -20.33 -4.58
N LEU A 1120 3.31 -20.74 -5.68
CA LEU A 1120 2.15 -20.05 -6.25
C LEU A 1120 1.02 -19.79 -5.23
N VAL A 1121 0.80 -20.68 -4.27
CA VAL A 1121 -0.19 -20.48 -3.20
C VAL A 1121 0.19 -19.26 -2.32
N HIS A 1122 1.43 -19.22 -1.83
CA HIS A 1122 1.92 -18.09 -1.03
C HIS A 1122 1.97 -16.80 -1.85
N ILE A 1123 2.38 -16.88 -3.13
CA ILE A 1123 2.39 -15.74 -4.05
C ILE A 1123 0.97 -15.21 -4.27
N ARG A 1124 -0.05 -16.06 -4.46
CA ARG A 1124 -1.47 -15.64 -4.57
C ARG A 1124 -1.94 -14.89 -3.32
N ILE A 1125 -1.63 -15.40 -2.13
CA ILE A 1125 -2.00 -14.77 -0.85
C ILE A 1125 -1.30 -13.41 -0.69
N MET A 1126 0.00 -13.33 -0.97
CA MET A 1126 0.74 -12.06 -0.87
C MET A 1126 0.32 -11.06 -1.95
N TYR A 1127 0.06 -11.53 -3.17
CA TYR A 1127 -0.44 -10.71 -4.27
C TYR A 1127 -1.83 -10.12 -3.93
N MET A 1128 -2.74 -10.91 -3.33
CA MET A 1128 -3.99 -10.41 -2.76
C MET A 1128 -3.76 -9.33 -1.68
N ARG A 1129 -2.77 -9.53 -0.80
CA ARG A 1129 -2.42 -8.56 0.26
C ARG A 1129 -1.88 -7.25 -0.34
N LEU A 1130 -0.98 -7.31 -1.31
CA LEU A 1130 -0.33 -6.13 -1.90
C LEU A 1130 -1.24 -5.37 -2.86
N TYR A 1131 -1.92 -6.08 -3.77
CA TYR A 1131 -2.66 -5.48 -4.89
C TYR A 1131 -4.18 -5.46 -4.70
N ARG A 1132 -4.71 -6.08 -3.64
CA ARG A 1132 -6.16 -6.20 -3.35
C ARG A 1132 -6.97 -6.78 -4.52
N GLN A 1133 -6.32 -7.61 -5.35
CA GLN A 1133 -6.89 -8.30 -6.50
C GLN A 1133 -6.34 -9.73 -6.52
N GLU A 1134 -7.14 -10.71 -6.95
CA GLU A 1134 -6.62 -12.07 -7.09
C GLU A 1134 -5.71 -12.17 -8.32
N LEU A 1135 -4.51 -12.74 -8.14
CA LEU A 1135 -3.57 -13.02 -9.24
C LEU A 1135 -4.24 -13.78 -10.40
N ARG A 1136 -5.19 -14.68 -10.08
CA ARG A 1136 -6.09 -15.36 -11.03
C ARG A 1136 -6.82 -14.36 -11.94
N THR A 1137 -7.62 -13.47 -11.34
CA THR A 1137 -8.39 -12.45 -12.06
C THR A 1137 -7.51 -11.44 -12.80
N ARG A 1138 -6.30 -11.18 -12.29
CA ARG A 1138 -5.32 -10.33 -12.97
C ARG A 1138 -4.80 -11.00 -14.25
N ILE A 1139 -4.46 -12.28 -14.21
CA ILE A 1139 -4.02 -13.07 -15.36
C ILE A 1139 -5.16 -13.17 -16.39
N GLU A 1140 -6.38 -13.50 -15.96
CA GLU A 1140 -7.57 -13.50 -16.83
C GLU A 1140 -7.79 -12.15 -17.52
N GLY A 1141 -7.71 -11.06 -16.75
CA GLY A 1141 -7.95 -9.70 -17.26
C GLY A 1141 -6.90 -9.14 -18.21
N VAL A 1142 -5.76 -9.82 -18.42
CA VAL A 1142 -4.75 -9.45 -19.43
C VAL A 1142 -4.74 -10.42 -20.62
N ALA A 1143 -5.27 -11.63 -20.46
CA ALA A 1143 -5.28 -12.68 -21.49
C ALA A 1143 -6.51 -12.58 -22.43
N SER A 1144 -6.71 -11.44 -23.10
CA SER A 1144 -7.78 -11.26 -24.08
C SER A 1144 -7.38 -11.74 -25.49
N GLY A 1145 -8.02 -12.80 -25.99
CA GLY A 1145 -7.91 -13.27 -27.38
C GLY A 1145 -7.53 -14.75 -27.52
N GLU A 1146 -8.46 -15.57 -28.05
CA GLU A 1146 -8.31 -16.97 -28.50
C GLU A 1146 -7.27 -17.86 -27.79
N ARG A 1147 -7.25 -17.90 -26.46
CA ARG A 1147 -6.34 -18.83 -25.73
C ARG A 1147 -7.01 -19.56 -24.57
N SER A 1148 -7.38 -20.82 -24.87
CA SER A 1148 -7.55 -21.91 -23.89
C SER A 1148 -6.40 -22.02 -22.87
N SER A 1149 -5.22 -21.44 -23.20
CA SER A 1149 -4.09 -21.23 -22.28
C SER A 1149 -4.44 -20.52 -20.98
N ALA A 1150 -5.28 -19.48 -21.02
CA ALA A 1150 -5.62 -18.73 -19.81
C ALA A 1150 -6.40 -19.61 -18.82
N ARG A 1151 -7.27 -20.48 -19.35
CA ARG A 1151 -7.99 -21.49 -18.60
C ARG A 1151 -7.05 -22.51 -17.95
N LEU A 1152 -5.96 -22.88 -18.63
CA LEU A 1152 -4.97 -23.82 -18.08
C LEU A 1152 -3.90 -23.17 -17.18
N HIS A 1153 -3.63 -21.86 -17.33
CA HIS A 1153 -2.96 -21.06 -16.30
C HIS A 1153 -3.74 -21.05 -14.98
N LEU A 1154 -5.04 -21.35 -15.04
CA LEU A 1154 -6.00 -21.34 -13.95
C LEU A 1154 -6.30 -22.72 -13.38
N ASP A 1155 -6.34 -23.75 -14.22
CA ASP A 1155 -6.52 -25.16 -13.81
C ASP A 1155 -5.23 -25.80 -13.25
N LEU A 1156 -4.19 -24.99 -12.97
CA LEU A 1156 -3.04 -25.33 -12.09
C LEU A 1156 -3.50 -25.47 -10.62
N HIS A 1157 -4.44 -26.40 -10.42
CA HIS A 1157 -5.26 -26.68 -9.25
C HIS A 1157 -6.34 -25.65 -8.85
N LEU A 1158 -7.49 -25.76 -9.54
CA LEU A 1158 -8.69 -26.22 -8.82
C LEU A 1158 -8.62 -27.76 -8.62
N ASP A 1159 -9.24 -28.26 -7.56
CA ASP A 1159 -9.32 -29.68 -7.22
C ASP A 1159 -7.99 -30.42 -7.02
N LEU A 1160 -7.15 -29.90 -6.11
CA LEU A 1160 -6.42 -30.81 -5.23
C LEU A 1160 -7.21 -30.90 -3.93
N HIS A 1161 -7.77 -32.08 -3.65
CA HIS A 1161 -8.17 -32.50 -2.31
C HIS A 1161 -6.92 -32.69 -1.42
N LEU A 1162 -6.14 -31.63 -1.23
CA LEU A 1162 -5.45 -31.40 0.04
C LEU A 1162 -6.41 -30.53 0.81
N ASP A 1163 -7.06 -31.15 1.80
CA ASP A 1163 -8.06 -30.60 2.70
C ASP A 1163 -8.17 -29.08 2.71
N LEU A 1164 -9.41 -28.55 2.68
CA LEU A 1164 -9.66 -27.16 3.04
C LEU A 1164 -9.03 -26.83 4.41
N ASP A 1165 -8.96 -27.84 5.27
CA ASP A 1165 -8.22 -27.90 6.52
C ASP A 1165 -6.69 -27.79 6.38
N LEU A 1166 -6.03 -28.40 5.37
CA LEU A 1166 -4.58 -28.20 5.14
C LEU A 1166 -4.29 -26.83 4.50
N HIS A 1167 -5.17 -26.33 3.62
CA HIS A 1167 -5.03 -24.97 3.08
C HIS A 1167 -5.21 -23.93 4.20
N GLN A 1168 -6.19 -24.13 5.08
CA GLN A 1168 -6.30 -23.35 6.32
C GLN A 1168 -5.10 -23.57 7.25
N ARG A 1169 -4.58 -24.79 7.44
CA ARG A 1169 -3.38 -25.06 8.28
C ARG A 1169 -2.10 -24.41 7.72
N LEU A 1170 -1.99 -24.24 6.40
CA LEU A 1170 -0.87 -23.52 5.78
C LEU A 1170 -1.04 -22.00 5.88
N LEU A 1171 -2.26 -21.45 5.72
CA LEU A 1171 -2.54 -20.07 6.13
C LEU A 1171 -2.26 -19.86 7.63
N ARG A 1172 -2.59 -20.84 8.46
CA ARG A 1172 -2.34 -20.90 9.92
C ARG A 1172 -0.86 -20.98 10.26
N GLN A 1173 -0.03 -21.60 9.42
CA GLN A 1173 1.44 -21.55 9.53
C GLN A 1173 2.07 -20.29 8.90
N VAL A 1174 1.35 -19.56 8.03
CA VAL A 1174 1.75 -18.28 7.43
C VAL A 1174 1.39 -17.08 8.31
N LEU A 1175 0.40 -17.24 9.18
CA LEU A 1175 -0.03 -16.28 10.21
C LEU A 1175 0.64 -16.52 11.58
N LEU A 1176 1.47 -17.59 11.69
CA LEU A 1176 2.37 -17.92 12.80
C LEU A 1176 3.82 -17.42 12.56
#